data_AF-A0A838I2R3-F1
#
_entry.id   AF-A0A838I2R3-F1
#
_cell.length_a   1.000
_cell.length_b   1.000
_cell.length_c   1.000
_cell.angle_alpha   90.00
_cell.angle_beta   90.00
_cell.angle_gamma   90.00
#
_symmetry.space_group_name_H-M   'P 1'
#
loop_
_entity.id
_entity.type
_entity.pdbx_description
1 polymer ?
#
loop_
_entity_poly.entity_id
_entity_poly.type
_entity_poly.pdbx_seq_one_letter_code
_entity_poly.pdbx_strand_id
1 'polypeptide(L)'
;MRATSAAVLLGLVAGLAGLPGAAASTVAVTAPTIGSAAVHSTTTAAAEPAGAGFDGDPATTERLEAGDPVTAAVLASRARFGDGGAGHAVLSRDDTFVDSLAGAALTGDGPMLLTARDDLPEATADELRRAVRAGGTVYLLGGTAALDGGVERSVADLGYEPLRLAGASRVETSLAVAGEVRRLHPEQGWIAMARAYGSPGEPTSAWADSVTGGAWSAATATPIVVTTTDAVHPAVAAALAAWTPTRTVLLGGEVALSAAVETAAPNPLRVSGPERASTAVAIAAELWPAGTTRYLVVNGYRADGWAFGLPAAGLSAAAGAPILLTDTATVPEATMARLAVCGGPVTDLLLVGGPTVVGDGARARLDAADGGACALNGAAARIEADIEAAGGTGVTVACPAVLDLRRGDVHPCGIVPDDAERVRLRAVLLVRDDAGNVNYDFGTEVPATAAELGEEPGRSCEDLARRGVAYHDAVLYWFFEATRDRLDPDGDGRPCETAYPAADLERFWDGGPVVARPAAPPSTLAFTGDLLTHSQVAGQAAAYGGATGAQYDFGPMLAQVAPVLSAADLAICHLETPLSADNTAISGYPRFNAPLELADGIAAAGWDGCSVASNHSLDLGGAGVSATLSHLDRVGVGHTGTARSPEERATPRVYEAGRVRLGHLSATYGTNGIPVPAGQPWLVDLIDAGRILADAAALRAAGADLVVVSLHWGEEYQPQPTAAQSTLAHQLLPSPDVDLIVGHHAHVVQPVERIGDEYVVYGLGNFLSGQLGGGRQDGAVVHITVAERPLRDGYAATGVTARPTWVDPGGWVVNDTAAGLSSPATAPALRAELEASQARTLGVLQGLGVEVPLTP
;
A
#
# COMPACT_ATOMS: atom_id res chain seq x y z
N MET A 1 31.33 -4.86 42.40
CA MET A 1 31.95 -5.89 43.28
C MET A 1 31.10 -6.05 44.54
N ARG A 2 30.81 -7.29 44.99
CA ARG A 2 30.18 -7.68 46.28
C ARG A 2 28.76 -7.09 46.54
N ALA A 3 27.63 -7.80 46.62
CA ALA A 3 27.23 -9.10 47.23
C ALA A 3 26.77 -9.03 48.70
N THR A 4 25.70 -9.79 49.02
CA THR A 4 25.05 -10.08 50.34
C THR A 4 24.12 -9.01 50.96
N SER A 5 23.10 -9.31 51.77
CA SER A 5 22.07 -10.41 51.80
C SER A 5 21.05 -10.22 52.96
N ALA A 6 19.80 -10.66 52.75
CA ALA A 6 18.85 -11.28 53.71
C ALA A 6 18.09 -10.49 54.83
N ALA A 7 16.75 -10.52 54.69
CA ALA A 7 15.72 -11.07 55.61
C ALA A 7 15.19 -10.29 56.86
N VAL A 8 14.06 -10.81 57.43
CA VAL A 8 13.22 -10.44 58.62
C VAL A 8 11.79 -9.95 58.22
N LEU A 9 10.62 -10.46 58.68
CA LEU A 9 10.25 -11.63 59.54
C LEU A 9 8.70 -11.94 59.51
N LEU A 10 8.30 -13.20 59.82
CA LEU A 10 7.08 -13.75 60.50
C LEU A 10 5.63 -13.20 60.25
N GLY A 11 4.53 -13.99 60.38
CA GLY A 11 4.39 -15.45 60.60
C GLY A 11 3.01 -15.94 61.14
N LEU A 12 2.82 -17.29 61.12
CA LEU A 12 1.88 -18.17 61.88
C LEU A 12 0.33 -18.10 61.69
N VAL A 13 -0.51 -19.12 61.99
CA VAL A 13 -0.55 -20.63 61.88
C VAL A 13 -1.65 -21.23 62.81
N ALA A 14 -2.43 -22.24 62.33
CA ALA A 14 -3.17 -23.35 63.04
C ALA A 14 -4.47 -23.71 62.24
N GLY A 15 -5.11 -24.90 62.21
CA GLY A 15 -4.99 -26.27 62.76
C GLY A 15 -6.36 -27.01 62.60
N LEU A 16 -6.59 -28.34 62.68
CA LEU A 16 -5.73 -29.54 62.84
C LEU A 16 -6.49 -30.87 62.50
N ALA A 17 -5.93 -31.70 61.59
CA ALA A 17 -5.83 -33.19 61.64
C ALA A 17 -7.02 -34.18 61.44
N GLY A 18 -6.80 -35.21 60.60
CA GLY A 18 -7.62 -36.44 60.49
C GLY A 18 -7.33 -37.31 59.24
N LEU A 19 -6.67 -38.47 59.41
CA LEU A 19 -6.32 -39.49 58.38
C LEU A 19 -6.38 -40.90 59.04
N PRO A 20 -6.28 -42.06 58.33
CA PRO A 20 -6.11 -42.33 56.88
C PRO A 20 -7.24 -43.23 56.30
N GLY A 21 -7.30 -43.61 55.01
CA GLY A 21 -6.53 -43.22 53.81
C GLY A 21 -6.71 -44.23 52.66
N ALA A 22 -6.44 -43.81 51.42
CA ALA A 22 -6.19 -44.65 50.24
C ALA A 22 -5.52 -43.79 49.17
N ALA A 23 -4.55 -44.32 48.42
CA ALA A 23 -3.65 -43.51 47.61
C ALA A 23 -4.21 -43.15 46.22
N ALA A 24 -4.17 -41.86 45.88
CA ALA A 24 -4.24 -41.36 44.51
C ALA A 24 -3.35 -40.10 44.43
N SER A 25 -2.19 -40.21 43.78
CA SER A 25 -1.22 -39.12 43.70
C SER A 25 -1.58 -38.15 42.57
N THR A 26 -2.16 -37.01 42.91
CA THR A 26 -2.10 -35.80 42.09
C THR A 26 -0.78 -35.08 42.36
N VAL A 27 -0.01 -34.81 41.30
CA VAL A 27 1.15 -33.91 41.36
C VAL A 27 0.85 -32.72 40.45
N ALA A 28 0.85 -31.53 41.06
CA ALA A 28 0.64 -30.27 40.34
C ALA A 28 1.84 -29.92 39.46
N VAL A 29 1.57 -29.20 38.37
CA VAL A 29 2.57 -28.76 37.41
C VAL A 29 3.45 -27.67 38.00
N THR A 30 4.75 -27.95 38.13
CA THR A 30 5.80 -26.94 38.22
C THR A 30 6.82 -27.21 37.12
N ALA A 31 7.09 -26.22 36.27
CA ALA A 31 8.01 -26.37 35.15
C ALA A 31 9.47 -26.51 35.63
N PRO A 32 10.23 -27.46 35.07
CA PRO A 32 11.68 -27.43 35.06
C PRO A 32 12.20 -26.95 33.69
N THR A 33 13.22 -26.10 33.71
CA THR A 33 14.06 -25.81 32.54
C THR A 33 14.78 -27.07 32.06
N ILE A 34 14.59 -27.40 30.78
CA ILE A 34 15.41 -28.33 29.99
C ILE A 34 15.70 -27.52 28.71
N GLY A 35 16.93 -27.19 28.34
CA GLY A 35 18.10 -28.04 28.30
C GLY A 35 18.39 -28.27 26.82
N SER A 36 19.33 -27.51 26.26
CA SER A 36 19.62 -27.53 24.83
C SER A 36 20.09 -28.92 24.41
N ALA A 37 19.23 -29.64 23.70
CA ALA A 37 19.50 -30.96 23.15
C ALA A 37 19.13 -30.92 21.67
N ALA A 38 20.15 -30.98 20.82
CA ALA A 38 19.96 -31.00 19.38
C ALA A 38 19.18 -32.25 18.96
N VAL A 39 18.01 -32.03 18.34
CA VAL A 39 17.37 -33.08 17.52
C VAL A 39 18.05 -33.02 16.15
N HIS A 40 18.84 -34.05 15.84
CA HIS A 40 19.40 -34.23 14.52
C HIS A 40 18.29 -34.47 13.49
N SER A 41 17.96 -33.43 12.72
CA SER A 41 17.42 -33.61 11.38
C SER A 41 18.60 -33.85 10.43
N THR A 42 19.04 -35.11 10.34
CA THR A 42 20.05 -35.51 9.36
C THR A 42 19.40 -36.20 8.18
N THR A 43 19.58 -35.58 7.00
CA THR A 43 19.45 -36.15 5.65
C THR A 43 18.06 -36.61 5.23
N THR A 44 17.59 -36.31 4.03
CA THR A 44 18.33 -35.88 2.83
C THR A 44 17.92 -34.48 2.35
N ALA A 45 18.89 -33.68 1.91
CA ALA A 45 18.61 -32.76 0.82
C ALA A 45 18.16 -33.62 -0.37
N ALA A 46 16.89 -33.50 -0.77
CA ALA A 46 16.52 -33.93 -2.10
C ALA A 46 17.36 -33.12 -3.08
N ALA A 47 18.05 -33.79 -4.00
CA ALA A 47 18.59 -33.10 -5.16
C ALA A 47 17.43 -32.39 -5.85
N GLU A 48 17.64 -31.16 -6.34
CA GLU A 48 16.62 -30.47 -7.12
C GLU A 48 16.14 -31.37 -8.27
N PRO A 49 14.83 -31.53 -8.46
CA PRO A 49 14.32 -32.20 -9.65
C PRO A 49 14.58 -31.28 -10.85
N ALA A 50 15.57 -31.63 -11.66
CA ALA A 50 15.74 -31.02 -12.97
C ALA A 50 14.50 -31.31 -13.84
N GLY A 51 13.93 -30.27 -14.48
CA GLY A 51 13.01 -30.42 -15.62
C GLY A 51 11.51 -30.34 -15.34
N ALA A 52 11.04 -29.36 -14.55
CA ALA A 52 9.61 -29.02 -14.46
C ALA A 52 9.14 -28.12 -15.63
N GLY A 53 9.58 -28.42 -16.85
CA GLY A 53 9.57 -27.47 -17.98
C GLY A 53 10.72 -26.46 -17.91
N PHE A 54 10.96 -25.93 -16.71
CA PHE A 54 12.07 -25.04 -16.39
C PHE A 54 13.45 -25.70 -16.63
N ASP A 55 14.31 -25.01 -17.39
CA ASP A 55 15.71 -25.35 -17.62
C ASP A 55 16.66 -24.68 -16.62
N GLY A 56 16.19 -23.62 -15.94
CA GLY A 56 16.92 -22.90 -14.91
C GLY A 56 17.99 -21.95 -15.45
N ASP A 57 18.00 -21.68 -16.76
CA ASP A 57 18.68 -20.53 -17.36
C ASP A 57 17.71 -19.35 -17.47
N PRO A 58 17.80 -18.39 -16.55
CA PRO A 58 16.88 -17.24 -16.49
C PRO A 58 17.12 -16.20 -17.59
N ALA A 59 18.06 -16.44 -18.51
CA ALA A 59 18.22 -15.67 -19.72
C ALA A 59 17.27 -16.14 -20.84
N THR A 60 16.48 -17.20 -20.61
CA THR A 60 15.57 -17.77 -21.61
C THR A 60 14.22 -18.14 -21.01
N THR A 61 13.15 -17.44 -21.44
CA THR A 61 11.78 -17.90 -21.19
C THR A 61 11.52 -19.17 -22.00
N GLU A 62 11.29 -20.32 -21.35
CA GLU A 62 10.88 -21.53 -22.09
C GLU A 62 9.38 -21.53 -22.39
N ARG A 63 8.96 -22.54 -23.15
CA ARG A 63 7.62 -22.62 -23.70
C ARG A 63 7.13 -24.06 -23.82
N LEU A 64 5.95 -24.33 -23.27
CA LEU A 64 5.17 -25.52 -23.62
C LEU A 64 4.56 -25.30 -25.00
N GLU A 65 5.26 -25.76 -26.04
CA GLU A 65 4.89 -25.63 -27.45
C GLU A 65 3.61 -26.41 -27.81
N ALA A 66 2.46 -25.80 -27.54
CA ALA A 66 1.13 -26.36 -27.81
C ALA A 66 0.25 -25.37 -28.57
N GLY A 67 -0.20 -25.75 -29.76
CA GLY A 67 -1.15 -24.96 -30.56
C GLY A 67 -2.62 -25.11 -30.12
N ASP A 68 -2.92 -26.11 -29.30
CA ASP A 68 -4.27 -26.47 -28.83
C ASP A 68 -4.27 -26.90 -27.34
N PRO A 69 -5.43 -26.84 -26.65
CA PRO A 69 -5.51 -27.17 -25.23
C PRO A 69 -5.20 -28.63 -24.88
N VAL A 70 -5.53 -29.60 -25.74
CA VAL A 70 -5.30 -31.03 -25.46
C VAL A 70 -3.80 -31.31 -25.44
N THR A 71 -3.07 -30.81 -26.43
CA THR A 71 -1.60 -30.87 -26.48
C THR A 71 -0.99 -30.15 -25.27
N ALA A 72 -1.50 -28.98 -24.88
CA ALA A 72 -1.01 -28.25 -23.71
C ALA A 72 -1.14 -29.04 -22.40
N ALA A 73 -2.31 -29.67 -22.19
CA ALA A 73 -2.57 -30.53 -21.04
C ALA A 73 -1.64 -31.76 -21.00
N VAL A 74 -1.38 -32.39 -22.15
CA VAL A 74 -0.43 -33.50 -22.28
C VAL A 74 1.00 -33.06 -21.96
N LEU A 75 1.45 -31.88 -22.43
CA LEU A 75 2.78 -31.36 -22.11
C LEU A 75 2.92 -31.01 -20.62
N ALA A 76 1.90 -30.38 -20.02
CA ALA A 76 1.90 -30.09 -18.58
C ALA A 76 1.93 -31.37 -17.71
N SER A 77 1.32 -32.46 -18.18
CA SER A 77 1.44 -33.79 -17.54
C SER A 77 2.87 -34.35 -17.66
N ARG A 78 3.47 -34.28 -18.84
CA ARG A 78 4.83 -34.80 -19.12
C ARG A 78 5.93 -34.04 -18.38
N ALA A 79 5.76 -32.74 -18.16
CA ALA A 79 6.67 -31.93 -17.35
C ALA A 79 6.68 -32.28 -15.85
N ARG A 80 5.78 -33.16 -15.38
CA ARG A 80 5.63 -33.50 -13.96
C ARG A 80 5.79 -34.99 -13.67
N PHE A 81 5.18 -35.85 -14.48
CA PHE A 81 5.01 -37.26 -14.18
C PHE A 81 5.86 -38.13 -15.10
N GLY A 82 6.74 -38.94 -14.51
CA GLY A 82 7.30 -40.12 -15.16
C GLY A 82 6.23 -41.20 -15.39
N ASP A 83 6.63 -42.32 -16.00
CA ASP A 83 5.70 -43.38 -16.36
C ASP A 83 5.06 -44.02 -15.11
N GLY A 84 3.73 -43.99 -15.03
CA GLY A 84 2.94 -44.42 -13.88
C GLY A 84 3.07 -43.55 -12.62
N GLY A 85 3.66 -42.34 -12.73
CA GLY A 85 3.97 -41.47 -11.60
C GLY A 85 2.76 -40.79 -10.93
N ALA A 86 1.63 -40.63 -11.63
CA ALA A 86 0.44 -39.97 -11.11
C ALA A 86 -0.50 -40.97 -10.38
N GLY A 87 -1.00 -40.55 -9.21
CA GLY A 87 -1.91 -41.36 -8.38
C GLY A 87 -3.32 -41.47 -8.94
N HIS A 88 -3.74 -40.45 -9.69
CA HIS A 88 -5.00 -40.30 -10.40
C HIS A 88 -4.80 -39.33 -11.58
N ALA A 89 -5.83 -39.14 -12.42
CA ALA A 89 -5.93 -38.00 -13.32
C ALA A 89 -7.29 -37.32 -13.19
N VAL A 90 -7.37 -36.07 -13.65
CA VAL A 90 -8.59 -35.27 -13.76
C VAL A 90 -8.91 -35.12 -15.23
N LEU A 91 -10.10 -35.55 -15.67
CA LEU A 91 -10.55 -35.43 -17.05
C LEU A 91 -11.69 -34.41 -17.13
N SER A 92 -11.48 -33.35 -17.91
CA SER A 92 -12.43 -32.27 -18.09
C SER A 92 -12.62 -31.93 -19.57
N ARG A 93 -13.66 -31.14 -19.87
CA ARG A 93 -13.95 -30.67 -21.22
C ARG A 93 -13.02 -29.56 -21.68
N ASP A 94 -12.71 -29.57 -22.97
CA ASP A 94 -11.92 -28.58 -23.70
C ASP A 94 -12.67 -27.27 -24.02
N ASP A 95 -14.01 -27.26 -23.94
CA ASP A 95 -14.87 -26.13 -24.31
C ASP A 95 -15.65 -25.48 -23.14
N THR A 96 -15.52 -25.96 -21.89
CA THR A 96 -16.15 -25.35 -20.70
C THR A 96 -15.22 -25.28 -19.48
N PHE A 97 -15.04 -24.07 -18.96
CA PHE A 97 -14.04 -23.80 -17.92
C PHE A 97 -14.43 -24.21 -16.51
N VAL A 98 -15.73 -24.20 -16.16
CA VAL A 98 -16.14 -24.13 -14.73
C VAL A 98 -15.80 -25.41 -13.98
N ASP A 99 -16.03 -26.55 -14.64
CA ASP A 99 -15.74 -27.87 -14.10
C ASP A 99 -14.21 -28.03 -13.96
N SER A 100 -13.45 -27.61 -14.98
CA SER A 100 -11.98 -27.54 -14.95
C SER A 100 -11.44 -26.64 -13.83
N LEU A 101 -12.09 -25.51 -13.55
CA LEU A 101 -11.66 -24.58 -12.50
C LEU A 101 -11.73 -25.23 -11.12
N ALA A 102 -12.88 -25.83 -10.77
CA ALA A 102 -13.00 -26.58 -9.52
C ALA A 102 -12.03 -27.77 -9.49
N GLY A 103 -11.82 -28.42 -10.64
CA GLY A 103 -10.87 -29.51 -10.84
C GLY A 103 -9.40 -29.17 -10.58
N ALA A 104 -9.00 -27.89 -10.65
CA ALA A 104 -7.61 -27.47 -10.47
C ALA A 104 -7.06 -27.89 -9.09
N ALA A 105 -7.88 -27.85 -8.05
CA ALA A 105 -7.50 -28.28 -6.69
C ALA A 105 -7.15 -29.78 -6.58
N LEU A 106 -7.60 -30.63 -7.52
CA LEU A 106 -7.22 -32.04 -7.61
C LEU A 106 -5.90 -32.27 -8.39
N THR A 107 -5.29 -31.23 -8.96
CA THR A 107 -4.09 -31.37 -9.82
C THR A 107 -2.76 -31.38 -9.07
N GLY A 108 -2.77 -31.20 -7.74
CA GLY A 108 -1.56 -31.31 -6.90
C GLY A 108 -0.83 -32.65 -7.11
N ASP A 109 -1.57 -33.77 -7.10
CA ASP A 109 -1.00 -35.13 -7.19
C ASP A 109 -1.32 -35.90 -8.49
N GLY A 110 -1.93 -35.22 -9.48
CA GLY A 110 -2.27 -35.81 -10.78
C GLY A 110 -2.39 -34.79 -11.91
N PRO A 111 -2.31 -35.21 -13.19
CA PRO A 111 -2.52 -34.30 -14.32
C PRO A 111 -4.00 -34.00 -14.51
N MET A 112 -4.30 -32.81 -15.01
CA MET A 112 -5.57 -32.54 -15.67
C MET A 112 -5.38 -32.69 -17.18
N LEU A 113 -6.20 -33.53 -17.78
CA LEU A 113 -6.24 -33.78 -19.21
C LEU A 113 -7.59 -33.35 -19.78
N LEU A 114 -7.60 -33.04 -21.07
CA LEU A 114 -8.78 -32.52 -21.77
C LEU A 114 -9.32 -33.51 -22.79
N THR A 115 -10.62 -33.42 -23.04
CA THR A 115 -11.36 -34.29 -23.94
C THR A 115 -12.56 -33.55 -24.52
N ALA A 116 -13.01 -33.99 -25.69
CA ALA A 116 -14.32 -33.58 -26.19
C ALA A 116 -15.44 -34.21 -25.35
N ARG A 117 -16.68 -33.76 -25.57
CA ARG A 117 -17.87 -34.24 -24.85
C ARG A 117 -18.12 -35.76 -24.99
N ASP A 118 -17.91 -36.30 -26.18
CA ASP A 118 -18.33 -37.64 -26.60
C ASP A 118 -17.22 -38.49 -27.26
N ASP A 119 -16.01 -37.94 -27.37
CA ASP A 119 -14.82 -38.62 -27.88
C ASP A 119 -13.61 -38.34 -27.00
N LEU A 120 -12.79 -39.37 -26.75
CA LEU A 120 -11.57 -39.30 -25.95
C LEU A 120 -10.36 -39.25 -26.90
N PRO A 121 -9.69 -38.09 -27.06
CA PRO A 121 -8.59 -37.96 -28.00
C PRO A 121 -7.49 -39.00 -27.76
N GLU A 122 -6.92 -39.56 -28.84
CA GLU A 122 -5.86 -40.58 -28.74
C GLU A 122 -4.66 -40.07 -27.94
N ALA A 123 -4.28 -38.79 -28.09
CA ALA A 123 -3.24 -38.15 -27.29
C ALA A 123 -3.55 -38.13 -25.78
N THR A 124 -4.82 -37.94 -25.40
CA THR A 124 -5.28 -37.99 -24.00
C THR A 124 -5.28 -39.44 -23.49
N ALA A 125 -5.72 -40.40 -24.30
CA ALA A 125 -5.68 -41.83 -23.96
C ALA A 125 -4.23 -42.33 -23.78
N ASP A 126 -3.31 -41.91 -24.64
CA ASP A 126 -1.89 -42.22 -24.56
C ASP A 126 -1.24 -41.61 -23.31
N GLU A 127 -1.55 -40.36 -22.99
CA GLU A 127 -1.02 -39.70 -21.79
C GLU A 127 -1.61 -40.27 -20.49
N LEU A 128 -2.88 -40.71 -20.48
CA LEU A 128 -3.44 -41.50 -19.38
C LEU A 128 -2.62 -42.79 -19.18
N ARG A 129 -2.42 -43.59 -20.24
CA ARG A 129 -1.63 -44.83 -20.21
C ARG A 129 -0.20 -44.62 -19.73
N ARG A 130 0.38 -43.45 -20.02
CA ARG A 130 1.75 -43.09 -19.66
C ARG A 130 1.86 -42.57 -18.23
N ALA A 131 1.14 -41.49 -17.88
CA ALA A 131 1.33 -40.78 -16.62
C ALA A 131 0.66 -41.48 -15.42
N VAL A 132 -0.52 -42.06 -15.61
CA VAL A 132 -1.35 -42.56 -14.50
C VAL A 132 -1.02 -44.03 -14.21
N ARG A 133 -0.76 -44.35 -12.94
CA ARG A 133 -0.56 -45.73 -12.48
C ARG A 133 -1.68 -46.64 -12.97
N ALA A 134 -1.37 -47.86 -13.41
CA ALA A 134 -2.38 -48.82 -13.86
C ALA A 134 -3.44 -49.08 -12.77
N GLY A 135 -4.73 -49.08 -13.13
CA GLY A 135 -5.82 -49.12 -12.16
C GLY A 135 -5.92 -47.86 -11.27
N GLY A 136 -5.40 -46.73 -11.75
CA GLY A 136 -5.59 -45.42 -11.14
C GLY A 136 -7.00 -44.88 -11.34
N THR A 137 -7.40 -43.95 -10.48
CA THR A 137 -8.69 -43.25 -10.58
C THR A 137 -8.59 -42.14 -11.63
N VAL A 138 -9.63 -41.98 -12.45
CA VAL A 138 -9.75 -40.86 -13.41
C VAL A 138 -11.04 -40.12 -13.07
N TYR A 139 -10.89 -38.92 -12.51
CA TYR A 139 -12.02 -38.08 -12.10
C TYR A 139 -12.68 -37.47 -13.34
N LEU A 140 -13.92 -37.86 -13.65
CA LEU A 140 -14.69 -37.30 -14.75
C LEU A 140 -15.48 -36.10 -14.26
N LEU A 141 -15.11 -34.89 -14.70
CA LEU A 141 -15.76 -33.67 -14.23
C LEU A 141 -17.05 -33.38 -15.00
N GLY A 142 -18.13 -33.16 -14.26
CA GLY A 142 -19.46 -32.87 -14.80
C GLY A 142 -20.30 -34.12 -15.14
N GLY A 143 -21.61 -33.89 -15.30
CA GLY A 143 -22.58 -34.95 -15.58
C GLY A 143 -22.48 -35.51 -17.00
N THR A 144 -23.36 -36.44 -17.38
CA THR A 144 -23.39 -37.04 -18.73
C THR A 144 -23.78 -36.06 -19.85
N ALA A 145 -24.26 -34.86 -19.51
CA ALA A 145 -24.39 -33.74 -20.43
C ALA A 145 -23.06 -33.04 -20.72
N ALA A 146 -22.12 -33.07 -19.76
CA ALA A 146 -20.76 -32.58 -19.90
C ALA A 146 -19.89 -33.63 -20.60
N LEU A 147 -19.49 -34.69 -19.90
CA LEU A 147 -18.75 -35.83 -20.45
C LEU A 147 -19.68 -37.02 -20.60
N ASP A 148 -19.90 -37.52 -21.80
CA ASP A 148 -20.92 -38.54 -22.06
C ASP A 148 -20.51 -39.95 -21.54
N GLY A 149 -21.38 -40.94 -21.77
CA GLY A 149 -21.11 -42.33 -21.40
C GLY A 149 -20.17 -43.08 -22.37
N GLY A 150 -19.80 -42.49 -23.52
CA GLY A 150 -18.72 -42.93 -24.39
C GLY A 150 -17.37 -42.69 -23.75
N VAL A 151 -17.07 -41.45 -23.38
CA VAL A 151 -15.80 -41.08 -22.71
C VAL A 151 -15.55 -41.91 -21.45
N GLU A 152 -16.58 -42.10 -20.61
CA GLU A 152 -16.50 -42.91 -19.39
C GLU A 152 -16.16 -44.39 -19.67
N ARG A 153 -16.70 -44.97 -20.75
CA ARG A 153 -16.36 -46.32 -21.19
C ARG A 153 -14.94 -46.39 -21.76
N SER A 154 -14.53 -45.42 -22.58
CA SER A 154 -13.17 -45.36 -23.11
C SER A 154 -12.13 -45.34 -21.98
N VAL A 155 -12.36 -44.57 -20.91
CA VAL A 155 -11.49 -44.57 -19.72
C VAL A 155 -11.46 -45.93 -19.01
N ALA A 156 -12.59 -46.62 -18.87
CA ALA A 156 -12.64 -47.96 -18.29
C ALA A 156 -11.97 -49.02 -19.17
N ASP A 157 -12.15 -48.96 -20.49
CA ASP A 157 -11.55 -49.86 -21.49
C ASP A 157 -10.01 -49.70 -21.56
N LEU A 158 -9.48 -48.54 -21.16
CA LEU A 158 -8.04 -48.31 -20.95
C LEU A 158 -7.49 -48.96 -19.65
N GLY A 159 -8.34 -49.49 -18.77
CA GLY A 159 -7.96 -50.14 -17.52
C GLY A 159 -7.89 -49.23 -16.29
N TYR A 160 -8.59 -48.08 -16.31
CA TYR A 160 -8.69 -47.13 -15.20
C TYR A 160 -10.05 -47.19 -14.50
N GLU A 161 -10.13 -46.63 -13.29
CA GLU A 161 -11.38 -46.47 -12.54
C GLU A 161 -11.98 -45.07 -12.81
N PRO A 162 -13.00 -44.92 -13.67
CA PRO A 162 -13.68 -43.64 -13.85
C PRO A 162 -14.51 -43.29 -12.60
N LEU A 163 -14.27 -42.12 -12.02
CA LEU A 163 -15.05 -41.60 -10.90
C LEU A 163 -15.66 -40.24 -11.25
N ARG A 164 -16.98 -40.21 -11.47
CA ARG A 164 -17.67 -39.00 -11.93
C ARG A 164 -18.01 -38.05 -10.78
N LEU A 165 -17.53 -36.81 -10.87
CA LEU A 165 -17.80 -35.72 -9.94
C LEU A 165 -18.74 -34.71 -10.61
N ALA A 166 -20.02 -34.71 -10.23
CA ALA A 166 -21.06 -33.98 -10.95
C ALA A 166 -22.21 -33.53 -10.04
N GLY A 167 -22.83 -32.40 -10.38
CA GLY A 167 -24.05 -31.90 -9.77
C GLY A 167 -25.14 -31.53 -10.78
N ALA A 168 -26.25 -30.96 -10.28
CA ALA A 168 -27.37 -30.52 -11.12
C ALA A 168 -27.06 -29.26 -11.95
N SER A 169 -26.14 -28.41 -11.47
CA SER A 169 -25.54 -27.32 -12.22
C SER A 169 -24.02 -27.28 -11.99
N ARG A 170 -23.34 -26.36 -12.67
CA ARG A 170 -21.91 -26.06 -12.46
C ARG A 170 -21.55 -25.74 -11.00
N VAL A 171 -22.49 -25.16 -10.23
CA VAL A 171 -22.29 -24.86 -8.82
C VAL A 171 -22.23 -26.15 -8.00
N GLU A 172 -23.20 -27.04 -8.16
CA GLU A 172 -23.19 -28.35 -7.50
C GLU A 172 -22.05 -29.26 -7.99
N THR A 173 -21.62 -29.16 -9.26
CA THR A 173 -20.40 -29.84 -9.73
C THR A 173 -19.17 -29.33 -8.98
N SER A 174 -19.01 -28.01 -8.80
CA SER A 174 -17.89 -27.47 -7.99
C SER A 174 -17.93 -27.96 -6.54
N LEU A 175 -19.12 -28.15 -5.96
CA LEU A 175 -19.29 -28.70 -4.61
C LEU A 175 -18.96 -30.21 -4.55
N ALA A 176 -19.26 -30.98 -5.59
CA ALA A 176 -18.87 -32.38 -5.68
C ALA A 176 -17.33 -32.53 -5.76
N VAL A 177 -16.67 -31.67 -6.54
CA VAL A 177 -15.21 -31.63 -6.63
C VAL A 177 -14.57 -31.15 -5.32
N ALA A 178 -15.06 -30.04 -4.74
CA ALA A 178 -14.58 -29.53 -3.47
C ALA A 178 -14.77 -30.55 -2.32
N GLY A 179 -15.85 -31.31 -2.32
CA GLY A 179 -16.08 -32.41 -1.38
C GLY A 179 -15.05 -33.53 -1.50
N GLU A 180 -14.62 -33.86 -2.72
CA GLU A 180 -13.57 -34.86 -2.95
C GLU A 180 -12.18 -34.35 -2.54
N VAL A 181 -11.85 -33.09 -2.84
CA VAL A 181 -10.62 -32.43 -2.34
C VAL A 181 -10.58 -32.49 -0.80
N ARG A 182 -11.67 -32.14 -0.11
CA ARG A 182 -11.76 -32.24 1.37
C ARG A 182 -11.71 -33.68 1.89
N ARG A 183 -12.08 -34.68 1.09
CA ARG A 183 -11.97 -36.10 1.46
C ARG A 183 -10.51 -36.59 1.37
N LEU A 184 -9.74 -36.05 0.41
CA LEU A 184 -8.32 -36.34 0.23
C LEU A 184 -7.45 -35.56 1.24
N HIS A 185 -7.81 -34.30 1.51
CA HIS A 185 -7.06 -33.35 2.35
C HIS A 185 -7.94 -32.81 3.50
N PRO A 186 -8.36 -33.66 4.46
CA PRO A 186 -9.24 -33.26 5.56
C PRO A 186 -8.61 -32.25 6.53
N GLU A 187 -7.29 -32.09 6.51
CA GLU A 187 -6.55 -31.06 7.24
C GLU A 187 -6.72 -29.65 6.65
N GLN A 188 -7.15 -29.51 5.41
CA GLN A 188 -7.30 -28.20 4.76
C GLN A 188 -8.57 -27.47 5.25
N GLY A 189 -8.33 -26.47 6.10
CA GLY A 189 -9.38 -25.64 6.72
C GLY A 189 -9.84 -24.45 5.87
N TRP A 190 -9.18 -24.14 4.75
CA TRP A 190 -9.50 -23.00 3.88
C TRP A 190 -10.38 -23.44 2.71
N ILE A 191 -11.10 -22.50 2.11
CA ILE A 191 -11.87 -22.67 0.86
C ILE A 191 -11.66 -21.44 -0.02
N ALA A 192 -11.56 -21.63 -1.33
CA ALA A 192 -11.58 -20.55 -2.32
C ALA A 192 -12.99 -20.41 -2.92
N MET A 193 -13.39 -19.18 -3.19
CA MET A 193 -14.65 -18.84 -3.86
C MET A 193 -14.37 -18.02 -5.12
N ALA A 194 -14.99 -18.43 -6.22
CA ALA A 194 -14.91 -17.77 -7.52
C ALA A 194 -16.30 -17.55 -8.14
N ARG A 195 -16.38 -16.72 -9.18
CA ARG A 195 -17.64 -16.50 -9.91
C ARG A 195 -17.95 -17.64 -10.88
N ALA A 196 -19.21 -18.04 -10.98
CA ALA A 196 -19.66 -19.16 -11.79
C ALA A 196 -20.01 -18.76 -13.25
N TYR A 197 -20.16 -17.46 -13.52
CA TYR A 197 -20.65 -16.91 -14.80
C TYR A 197 -19.95 -15.58 -15.12
N GLY A 198 -19.66 -15.35 -16.39
CA GLY A 198 -19.10 -14.09 -16.90
C GLY A 198 -20.17 -13.01 -17.02
N SER A 199 -19.73 -11.75 -17.05
CA SER A 199 -20.61 -10.60 -17.22
C SER A 199 -21.20 -10.55 -18.64
N PRO A 200 -22.42 -10.01 -18.83
CA PRO A 200 -22.97 -9.77 -20.17
C PRO A 200 -22.01 -8.97 -21.04
N GLY A 201 -21.73 -9.44 -22.25
CA GLY A 201 -20.77 -8.82 -23.17
C GLY A 201 -19.30 -9.19 -22.93
N GLU A 202 -18.95 -9.76 -21.78
CA GLU A 202 -17.56 -10.15 -21.47
C GLU A 202 -17.49 -11.57 -20.85
N PRO A 203 -17.63 -12.64 -21.66
CA PRO A 203 -17.68 -14.01 -21.16
C PRO A 203 -16.37 -14.49 -20.50
N THR A 204 -15.22 -13.89 -20.78
CA THR A 204 -13.92 -14.33 -20.23
C THR A 204 -13.71 -13.88 -18.79
N SER A 205 -14.44 -12.84 -18.34
CA SER A 205 -14.52 -12.44 -16.93
C SER A 205 -14.96 -13.56 -16.00
N ALA A 206 -15.57 -14.64 -16.52
CA ALA A 206 -16.04 -15.77 -15.75
C ALA A 206 -14.92 -16.57 -15.04
N TRP A 207 -13.68 -16.47 -15.53
CA TRP A 207 -12.56 -17.32 -15.10
C TRP A 207 -11.23 -16.59 -14.95
N ALA A 208 -11.10 -15.37 -15.48
CA ALA A 208 -9.84 -14.65 -15.56
C ALA A 208 -9.13 -14.49 -14.19
N ASP A 209 -9.87 -14.06 -13.16
CA ASP A 209 -9.38 -13.93 -11.78
C ASP A 209 -9.11 -15.29 -11.11
N SER A 210 -9.65 -16.38 -11.67
CA SER A 210 -9.72 -17.69 -11.03
C SER A 210 -8.70 -18.69 -11.56
N VAL A 211 -8.08 -18.48 -12.74
CA VAL A 211 -7.02 -19.35 -13.26
C VAL A 211 -5.80 -19.36 -12.34
N THR A 212 -5.32 -18.18 -11.90
CA THR A 212 -4.22 -18.07 -10.93
C THR A 212 -4.62 -18.59 -9.55
N GLY A 213 -5.89 -18.39 -9.14
CA GLY A 213 -6.44 -19.01 -7.94
C GLY A 213 -6.49 -20.55 -8.02
N GLY A 214 -6.67 -21.10 -9.23
CA GLY A 214 -6.60 -22.54 -9.53
C GLY A 214 -5.22 -23.12 -9.27
N ALA A 215 -4.17 -22.44 -9.73
CA ALA A 215 -2.78 -22.79 -9.43
C ALA A 215 -2.47 -22.76 -7.92
N TRP A 216 -2.87 -21.69 -7.22
CA TRP A 216 -2.71 -21.62 -5.76
C TRP A 216 -3.47 -22.74 -5.03
N SER A 217 -4.67 -23.07 -5.50
CA SER A 217 -5.51 -24.13 -4.94
C SER A 217 -4.90 -25.52 -5.17
N ALA A 218 -4.25 -25.76 -6.31
CA ALA A 218 -3.48 -26.96 -6.58
C ALA A 218 -2.26 -27.08 -5.65
N ALA A 219 -1.57 -25.96 -5.37
CA ALA A 219 -0.39 -25.91 -4.50
C ALA A 219 -0.71 -26.08 -3.00
N THR A 220 -1.93 -25.74 -2.58
CA THR A 220 -2.36 -25.76 -1.17
C THR A 220 -3.42 -26.82 -0.85
N ALA A 221 -3.83 -27.61 -1.85
CA ALA A 221 -5.01 -28.47 -1.81
C ALA A 221 -6.31 -27.75 -1.35
N THR A 222 -6.40 -26.43 -1.60
CA THR A 222 -7.57 -25.64 -1.20
C THR A 222 -8.77 -25.94 -2.12
N PRO A 223 -9.92 -26.37 -1.61
CA PRO A 223 -11.12 -26.61 -2.43
C PRO A 223 -11.65 -25.30 -3.02
N ILE A 224 -12.00 -25.29 -4.31
CA ILE A 224 -12.66 -24.16 -4.99
C ILE A 224 -14.15 -24.43 -5.14
N VAL A 225 -14.98 -23.48 -4.72
CA VAL A 225 -16.42 -23.45 -4.98
C VAL A 225 -16.79 -22.24 -5.85
N VAL A 226 -17.79 -22.37 -6.72
CA VAL A 226 -18.24 -21.25 -7.57
C VAL A 226 -19.63 -20.75 -7.18
N THR A 227 -19.86 -19.42 -7.28
CA THR A 227 -21.13 -18.77 -6.93
C THR A 227 -21.55 -17.70 -7.94
N THR A 228 -22.78 -17.20 -7.84
CA THR A 228 -23.24 -16.00 -8.55
C THR A 228 -22.59 -14.72 -8.00
N THR A 229 -22.37 -13.71 -8.86
CA THR A 229 -21.74 -12.44 -8.50
C THR A 229 -22.47 -11.68 -7.40
N ASP A 230 -23.81 -11.69 -7.39
CA ASP A 230 -24.60 -10.85 -6.50
C ASP A 230 -24.87 -11.47 -5.12
N ALA A 231 -24.76 -12.81 -4.99
CA ALA A 231 -25.09 -13.54 -3.77
C ALA A 231 -24.42 -14.93 -3.70
N VAL A 232 -24.19 -15.44 -2.49
CA VAL A 232 -23.75 -16.83 -2.28
C VAL A 232 -24.89 -17.80 -2.64
N HIS A 233 -24.63 -18.72 -3.57
CA HIS A 233 -25.62 -19.71 -4.01
C HIS A 233 -26.08 -20.60 -2.84
N PRO A 234 -27.38 -20.92 -2.69
CA PRO A 234 -27.88 -21.64 -1.51
C PRO A 234 -27.18 -22.97 -1.21
N ALA A 235 -26.80 -23.73 -2.24
CA ALA A 235 -26.04 -24.97 -2.08
C ALA A 235 -24.62 -24.72 -1.52
N VAL A 236 -23.98 -23.62 -1.92
CA VAL A 236 -22.66 -23.21 -1.43
C VAL A 236 -22.76 -22.70 0.01
N ALA A 237 -23.76 -21.88 0.32
CA ALA A 237 -24.01 -21.42 1.69
C ALA A 237 -24.25 -22.60 2.65
N ALA A 238 -25.03 -23.61 2.23
CA ALA A 238 -25.25 -24.83 3.01
C ALA A 238 -23.95 -25.64 3.19
N ALA A 239 -23.13 -25.76 2.15
CA ALA A 239 -21.83 -26.44 2.24
C ALA A 239 -20.85 -25.71 3.16
N LEU A 240 -20.72 -24.38 3.05
CA LEU A 240 -19.88 -23.56 3.93
C LEU A 240 -20.30 -23.65 5.39
N ALA A 241 -21.62 -23.65 5.67
CA ALA A 241 -22.15 -23.85 7.01
C ALA A 241 -21.88 -25.26 7.57
N ALA A 242 -21.87 -26.29 6.72
CA ALA A 242 -21.56 -27.67 7.13
C ALA A 242 -20.05 -27.96 7.25
N TRP A 243 -19.22 -27.28 6.46
CA TRP A 243 -17.77 -27.48 6.41
C TRP A 243 -16.99 -26.56 7.35
N THR A 244 -17.61 -25.47 7.81
CA THR A 244 -17.07 -24.50 8.77
C THR A 244 -15.62 -24.10 8.49
N PRO A 245 -15.32 -23.50 7.31
CA PRO A 245 -13.95 -23.17 6.96
C PRO A 245 -13.38 -22.07 7.86
N THR A 246 -12.09 -22.20 8.16
CA THR A 246 -11.31 -21.21 8.92
C THR A 246 -11.04 -19.92 8.15
N ARG A 247 -11.08 -19.99 6.82
CA ARG A 247 -10.93 -18.86 5.90
C ARG A 247 -11.71 -19.14 4.60
N THR A 248 -12.37 -18.12 4.05
CA THR A 248 -12.91 -18.16 2.68
C THR A 248 -12.21 -17.11 1.84
N VAL A 249 -11.38 -17.53 0.89
CA VAL A 249 -10.65 -16.63 -0.03
C VAL A 249 -11.57 -16.26 -1.20
N LEU A 250 -11.81 -14.97 -1.42
CA LEU A 250 -12.64 -14.46 -2.52
C LEU A 250 -11.72 -14.04 -3.67
N LEU A 251 -11.80 -14.75 -4.79
CA LEU A 251 -10.96 -14.52 -5.96
C LEU A 251 -11.63 -13.50 -6.89
N GLY A 252 -11.09 -12.27 -6.93
CA GLY A 252 -11.58 -11.16 -7.75
C GLY A 252 -12.31 -10.07 -6.96
N GLY A 253 -12.42 -8.88 -7.56
CA GLY A 253 -13.02 -7.69 -6.96
C GLY A 253 -14.55 -7.75 -6.84
N GLU A 254 -15.17 -6.66 -6.40
CA GLU A 254 -16.63 -6.62 -6.19
C GLU A 254 -17.45 -6.86 -7.47
N VAL A 255 -16.91 -6.53 -8.64
CA VAL A 255 -17.49 -6.81 -9.96
C VAL A 255 -17.54 -8.33 -10.26
N ALA A 256 -16.68 -9.12 -9.62
CA ALA A 256 -16.67 -10.58 -9.72
C ALA A 256 -17.55 -11.21 -8.64
N LEU A 257 -17.39 -10.78 -7.39
CA LEU A 257 -18.08 -11.27 -6.19
C LEU A 257 -18.41 -10.07 -5.29
N SER A 258 -19.68 -9.65 -5.22
CA SER A 258 -20.10 -8.40 -4.58
C SER A 258 -19.79 -8.32 -3.08
N ALA A 259 -19.87 -7.13 -2.48
CA ALA A 259 -19.86 -6.97 -1.02
C ALA A 259 -20.93 -7.83 -0.29
N ALA A 260 -22.04 -8.18 -0.96
CA ALA A 260 -23.05 -9.08 -0.40
C ALA A 260 -22.60 -10.56 -0.41
N VAL A 261 -21.82 -10.98 -1.40
CA VAL A 261 -21.13 -12.30 -1.38
C VAL A 261 -20.13 -12.34 -0.24
N GLU A 262 -19.32 -11.30 -0.08
CA GLU A 262 -18.30 -11.21 0.97
C GLU A 262 -18.90 -11.21 2.38
N THR A 263 -19.95 -10.42 2.60
CA THR A 263 -20.70 -10.39 3.88
C THR A 263 -21.30 -11.76 4.24
N ALA A 264 -21.68 -12.55 3.23
CA ALA A 264 -22.26 -13.89 3.42
C ALA A 264 -21.22 -15.02 3.52
N ALA A 265 -19.95 -14.75 3.20
CA ALA A 265 -18.87 -15.72 3.29
C ALA A 265 -18.30 -15.78 4.72
N PRO A 266 -18.07 -16.98 5.30
CA PRO A 266 -17.46 -17.08 6.62
C PRO A 266 -15.96 -16.79 6.56
N ASN A 267 -15.48 -15.89 7.43
CA ASN A 267 -14.07 -15.49 7.54
C ASN A 267 -13.46 -15.06 6.19
N PRO A 268 -14.01 -14.03 5.52
CA PRO A 268 -13.58 -13.65 4.18
C PRO A 268 -12.14 -13.11 4.16
N LEU A 269 -11.47 -13.32 3.04
CA LEU A 269 -10.26 -12.62 2.61
C LEU A 269 -10.39 -12.40 1.09
N ARG A 270 -10.58 -11.15 0.66
CA ARG A 270 -10.60 -10.81 -0.77
C ARG A 270 -9.19 -10.60 -1.29
N VAL A 271 -8.90 -11.20 -2.45
CA VAL A 271 -7.65 -10.98 -3.19
C VAL A 271 -8.02 -10.58 -4.62
N SER A 272 -7.64 -9.36 -5.02
CA SER A 272 -8.10 -8.73 -6.26
C SER A 272 -7.26 -7.54 -6.67
N GLY A 273 -7.13 -7.29 -7.97
CA GLY A 273 -6.69 -6.00 -8.50
C GLY A 273 -7.76 -5.33 -9.38
N PRO A 274 -7.51 -4.11 -9.89
CA PRO A 274 -8.42 -3.41 -10.81
C PRO A 274 -8.65 -4.16 -12.14
N GLU A 275 -7.67 -4.98 -12.58
CA GLU A 275 -7.74 -5.82 -13.77
C GLU A 275 -7.31 -7.27 -13.51
N ARG A 276 -7.69 -8.20 -14.40
CA ARG A 276 -7.33 -9.63 -14.30
C ARG A 276 -5.84 -9.89 -14.08
N ALA A 277 -4.96 -9.15 -14.77
CA ALA A 277 -3.51 -9.32 -14.61
C ALA A 277 -3.03 -8.86 -13.22
N SER A 278 -3.57 -7.74 -12.71
CA SER A 278 -3.30 -7.30 -11.34
C SER A 278 -3.91 -8.23 -10.28
N THR A 279 -5.07 -8.86 -10.52
CA THR A 279 -5.59 -9.94 -9.65
C THR A 279 -4.65 -11.13 -9.62
N ALA A 280 -4.09 -11.55 -10.76
CA ALA A 280 -3.11 -12.62 -10.81
C ALA A 280 -1.82 -12.27 -10.03
N VAL A 281 -1.34 -11.03 -10.13
CA VAL A 281 -0.20 -10.52 -9.34
C VAL A 281 -0.52 -10.48 -7.84
N ALA A 282 -1.71 -10.01 -7.45
CA ALA A 282 -2.17 -10.01 -6.06
C ALA A 282 -2.21 -11.42 -5.48
N ILE A 283 -2.78 -12.39 -6.20
CA ILE A 283 -2.76 -13.82 -5.80
C ILE A 283 -1.31 -14.32 -5.67
N ALA A 284 -0.43 -14.02 -6.62
CA ALA A 284 0.97 -14.41 -6.60
C ALA A 284 1.81 -13.72 -5.50
N ALA A 285 1.35 -12.62 -4.92
CA ALA A 285 2.04 -11.88 -3.86
C ALA A 285 1.48 -12.17 -2.46
N GLU A 286 0.16 -12.32 -2.32
CA GLU A 286 -0.53 -12.45 -1.03
C GLU A 286 -0.74 -13.90 -0.59
N LEU A 287 -0.91 -14.83 -1.54
CA LEU A 287 -1.30 -16.22 -1.25
C LEU A 287 -0.17 -17.25 -1.44
N TRP A 288 0.94 -16.85 -2.07
CA TRP A 288 2.15 -17.66 -2.25
C TRP A 288 3.27 -17.21 -1.29
N PRO A 289 4.28 -18.06 -1.02
CA PRO A 289 5.42 -17.68 -0.19
C PRO A 289 6.15 -16.44 -0.73
N ALA A 290 6.62 -15.58 0.18
CA ALA A 290 7.45 -14.44 -0.21
C ALA A 290 8.79 -14.89 -0.82
N GLY A 291 9.25 -14.18 -1.85
CA GLY A 291 10.53 -14.45 -2.51
C GLY A 291 10.49 -15.44 -3.67
N THR A 292 9.31 -15.86 -4.15
CA THR A 292 9.19 -16.71 -5.33
C THR A 292 9.85 -16.10 -6.57
N THR A 293 10.66 -16.90 -7.27
CA THR A 293 11.39 -16.52 -8.49
C THR A 293 10.80 -17.11 -9.77
N ARG A 294 10.19 -18.30 -9.71
CA ARG A 294 9.58 -18.95 -10.88
C ARG A 294 8.17 -18.47 -11.15
N TYR A 295 7.80 -18.29 -12.42
CA TYR A 295 6.43 -17.99 -12.83
C TYR A 295 6.02 -18.80 -14.06
N LEU A 296 4.78 -19.29 -14.06
CA LEU A 296 4.13 -19.71 -15.30
C LEU A 296 3.41 -18.49 -15.90
N VAL A 297 3.46 -18.34 -17.22
CA VAL A 297 2.75 -17.26 -17.91
C VAL A 297 1.74 -17.84 -18.90
N VAL A 298 0.47 -17.50 -18.69
CA VAL A 298 -0.68 -18.04 -19.42
C VAL A 298 -1.39 -16.90 -20.16
N ASN A 299 -1.96 -17.17 -21.34
CA ASN A 299 -2.83 -16.20 -21.97
C ASN A 299 -4.14 -16.01 -21.16
N GLY A 300 -4.30 -14.84 -20.54
CA GLY A 300 -5.45 -14.50 -19.71
C GLY A 300 -6.61 -13.80 -20.44
N TYR A 301 -6.48 -13.49 -21.73
CA TYR A 301 -7.41 -12.62 -22.47
C TYR A 301 -8.12 -13.32 -23.64
N ARG A 302 -7.55 -14.41 -24.17
CA ARG A 302 -8.21 -15.28 -25.15
C ARG A 302 -9.41 -16.02 -24.54
N ALA A 303 -10.46 -16.25 -25.33
CA ALA A 303 -11.67 -16.97 -24.89
C ALA A 303 -11.42 -18.40 -24.38
N ASP A 304 -10.38 -19.06 -24.89
CA ASP A 304 -9.93 -20.41 -24.54
C ASP A 304 -8.72 -20.44 -23.59
N GLY A 305 -8.23 -19.30 -23.10
CA GLY A 305 -7.00 -19.21 -22.30
C GLY A 305 -7.02 -20.05 -21.01
N TRP A 306 -8.19 -20.20 -20.39
CA TRP A 306 -8.42 -21.10 -19.26
C TRP A 306 -8.07 -22.56 -19.55
N ALA A 307 -8.23 -23.01 -20.80
CA ALA A 307 -7.99 -24.39 -21.21
C ALA A 307 -6.49 -24.70 -21.36
N PHE A 308 -5.65 -23.67 -21.37
CA PHE A 308 -4.20 -23.77 -21.23
C PHE A 308 -3.79 -23.64 -19.75
N GLY A 309 -4.33 -22.64 -19.04
CA GLY A 309 -3.94 -22.33 -17.67
C GLY A 309 -4.36 -23.35 -16.61
N LEU A 310 -5.58 -23.89 -16.68
CA LEU A 310 -6.09 -24.80 -15.65
C LEU A 310 -5.41 -26.19 -15.68
N PRO A 311 -5.10 -26.78 -16.86
CA PRO A 311 -4.23 -27.96 -16.91
C PRO A 311 -2.82 -27.72 -16.37
N ALA A 312 -2.30 -26.49 -16.51
CA ALA A 312 -1.00 -26.09 -15.98
C ALA A 312 -1.01 -25.76 -14.46
N ALA A 313 -2.17 -25.73 -13.79
CA ALA A 313 -2.27 -25.42 -12.36
C ALA A 313 -1.43 -26.37 -11.49
N GLY A 314 -1.43 -27.66 -11.81
CA GLY A 314 -0.60 -28.65 -11.10
C GLY A 314 0.89 -28.52 -11.41
N LEU A 315 1.26 -28.02 -12.60
CA LEU A 315 2.66 -27.72 -12.94
C LEU A 315 3.16 -26.52 -12.15
N SER A 316 2.34 -25.47 -12.07
CA SER A 316 2.55 -24.32 -11.18
C SER A 316 2.75 -24.75 -9.72
N ALA A 317 1.90 -25.64 -9.21
CA ALA A 317 2.05 -26.21 -7.87
C ALA A 317 3.38 -26.97 -7.69
N ALA A 318 3.73 -27.86 -8.62
CA ALA A 318 4.94 -28.68 -8.54
C ALA A 318 6.24 -27.87 -8.66
N ALA A 319 6.23 -26.78 -9.44
CA ALA A 319 7.38 -25.90 -9.64
C ALA A 319 7.51 -24.80 -8.57
N GLY A 320 6.51 -24.63 -7.68
CA GLY A 320 6.45 -23.52 -6.74
C GLY A 320 6.23 -22.16 -7.42
N ALA A 321 5.59 -22.15 -8.59
CA ALA A 321 5.65 -21.06 -9.57
C ALA A 321 4.24 -20.51 -9.90
N PRO A 322 3.77 -19.41 -9.30
CA PRO A 322 2.42 -18.88 -9.55
C PRO A 322 2.19 -18.48 -11.01
N ILE A 323 0.92 -18.50 -11.43
CA ILE A 323 0.51 -18.12 -12.79
C ILE A 323 0.31 -16.60 -12.91
N LEU A 324 1.07 -15.95 -13.79
CA LEU A 324 0.81 -14.60 -14.27
C LEU A 324 0.09 -14.64 -15.63
N LEU A 325 -0.53 -13.52 -16.02
CA LEU A 325 -1.35 -13.42 -17.22
C LEU A 325 -0.69 -12.54 -18.29
N THR A 326 -0.72 -12.99 -19.54
CA THR A 326 -0.37 -12.21 -20.73
C THR A 326 -1.51 -12.20 -21.74
N ASP A 327 -1.48 -11.33 -22.76
CA ASP A 327 -2.22 -11.55 -24.00
C ASP A 327 -1.29 -12.14 -25.09
N THR A 328 -1.85 -12.42 -26.27
CA THR A 328 -1.20 -13.02 -27.43
C THR A 328 -0.15 -12.09 -28.01
N ALA A 329 -0.45 -10.79 -28.10
CA ALA A 329 0.44 -9.80 -28.72
C ALA A 329 1.15 -8.89 -27.71
N THR A 330 0.59 -8.75 -26.50
CA THR A 330 1.06 -7.80 -25.48
C THR A 330 1.16 -8.46 -24.12
N VAL A 331 2.06 -7.94 -23.29
CA VAL A 331 2.18 -8.32 -21.87
C VAL A 331 1.59 -7.19 -21.04
N PRO A 332 0.59 -7.44 -20.17
CA PRO A 332 0.05 -6.46 -19.26
C PRO A 332 1.12 -5.87 -18.34
N GLU A 333 0.99 -4.59 -18.03
CA GLU A 333 1.97 -3.87 -17.21
C GLU A 333 2.11 -4.48 -15.80
N ALA A 334 1.01 -4.92 -15.19
CA ALA A 334 1.07 -5.61 -13.89
C ALA A 334 1.97 -6.87 -13.93
N THR A 335 1.87 -7.67 -15.00
CA THR A 335 2.73 -8.85 -15.18
C THR A 335 4.19 -8.44 -15.39
N MET A 336 4.45 -7.41 -16.21
CA MET A 336 5.80 -6.87 -16.38
C MET A 336 6.40 -6.35 -15.07
N ALA A 337 5.64 -5.57 -14.30
CA ALA A 337 6.07 -4.99 -13.03
C ALA A 337 6.37 -6.06 -11.96
N ARG A 338 5.73 -7.23 -12.03
CA ARG A 338 6.02 -8.35 -11.12
C ARG A 338 7.32 -9.09 -11.44
N LEU A 339 7.75 -9.06 -12.70
CA LEU A 339 8.91 -9.79 -13.23
C LEU A 339 10.16 -8.91 -13.32
N ALA A 340 10.03 -7.68 -13.83
CA ALA A 340 11.13 -6.75 -14.12
C ALA A 340 11.73 -6.08 -12.87
N VAL A 341 12.11 -6.87 -11.86
CA VAL A 341 12.73 -6.40 -10.61
C VAL A 341 14.26 -6.36 -10.81
N CYS A 342 14.79 -5.26 -11.35
CA CYS A 342 16.22 -5.09 -11.54
C CYS A 342 17.00 -5.17 -10.21
N GLY A 343 17.92 -6.13 -10.10
CA GLY A 343 18.65 -6.43 -8.85
C GLY A 343 17.86 -7.27 -7.83
N GLY A 344 16.65 -7.71 -8.18
CA GLY A 344 15.92 -8.74 -7.43
C GLY A 344 16.52 -10.14 -7.63
N PRO A 345 16.03 -11.14 -6.89
CA PRO A 345 16.37 -12.52 -7.18
C PRO A 345 15.85 -12.85 -8.58
N VAL A 346 16.75 -13.38 -9.38
CA VAL A 346 16.55 -13.72 -10.77
C VAL A 346 15.29 -14.57 -10.96
N THR A 347 14.39 -14.13 -11.84
CA THR A 347 13.19 -14.88 -12.22
C THR A 347 13.51 -16.02 -13.18
N ASP A 348 12.52 -16.86 -13.45
CA ASP A 348 12.65 -18.07 -14.27
C ASP A 348 11.23 -18.36 -14.84
N LEU A 349 11.06 -18.33 -16.17
CA LEU A 349 9.75 -18.14 -16.83
C LEU A 349 9.35 -19.27 -17.80
N LEU A 350 8.16 -19.85 -17.57
CA LEU A 350 7.59 -20.88 -18.44
C LEU A 350 6.28 -20.42 -19.09
N LEU A 351 6.28 -20.23 -20.40
CA LEU A 351 5.07 -19.91 -21.19
C LEU A 351 4.21 -21.16 -21.42
N VAL A 352 2.91 -21.04 -21.20
CA VAL A 352 1.95 -22.10 -21.51
C VAL A 352 1.26 -21.82 -22.85
N GLY A 353 1.69 -22.53 -23.89
CA GLY A 353 1.14 -22.45 -25.25
C GLY A 353 2.13 -21.93 -26.29
N GLY A 354 1.89 -22.30 -27.55
CA GLY A 354 2.69 -21.92 -28.71
C GLY A 354 2.54 -20.43 -29.12
N PRO A 355 3.24 -19.99 -30.18
CA PRO A 355 3.17 -18.61 -30.70
C PRO A 355 1.78 -18.11 -31.11
N THR A 356 0.81 -19.00 -31.33
CA THR A 356 -0.60 -18.64 -31.59
C THR A 356 -1.41 -18.33 -30.32
N VAL A 357 -0.88 -18.71 -29.16
CA VAL A 357 -1.52 -18.58 -27.83
C VAL A 357 -0.81 -17.48 -27.02
N VAL A 358 0.51 -17.50 -26.96
CA VAL A 358 1.35 -16.42 -26.45
C VAL A 358 2.38 -16.09 -27.53
N GLY A 359 2.17 -15.01 -28.28
CA GLY A 359 2.97 -14.68 -29.45
C GLY A 359 4.41 -14.29 -29.13
N ASP A 360 5.26 -14.35 -30.15
CA ASP A 360 6.71 -14.15 -29.96
C ASP A 360 7.06 -12.70 -29.57
N GLY A 361 6.20 -11.73 -29.87
CA GLY A 361 6.32 -10.36 -29.34
C GLY A 361 6.02 -10.26 -27.84
N ALA A 362 5.08 -11.05 -27.32
CA ALA A 362 4.83 -11.16 -25.89
C ALA A 362 5.95 -11.94 -25.19
N ARG A 363 6.43 -13.04 -25.80
CA ARG A 363 7.60 -13.79 -25.34
C ARG A 363 8.85 -12.92 -25.26
N ALA A 364 9.25 -12.24 -26.33
CA ALA A 364 10.45 -11.40 -26.35
C ALA A 364 10.38 -10.26 -25.31
N ARG A 365 9.18 -9.81 -24.96
CA ARG A 365 8.95 -8.84 -23.88
C ARG A 365 9.05 -9.45 -22.48
N LEU A 366 8.73 -10.73 -22.32
CA LEU A 366 8.93 -11.51 -21.09
C LEU A 366 10.39 -11.95 -20.92
N ASP A 367 11.06 -12.39 -21.98
CA ASP A 367 12.51 -12.62 -22.01
C ASP A 367 13.27 -11.35 -21.58
N ALA A 368 12.84 -10.17 -22.05
CA ALA A 368 13.40 -8.89 -21.64
C ALA A 368 13.05 -8.44 -20.21
N ALA A 369 12.12 -9.14 -19.53
CA ALA A 369 11.80 -8.96 -18.11
C ALA A 369 12.56 -9.93 -17.20
N ASP A 370 13.16 -10.98 -17.78
CA ASP A 370 13.76 -12.09 -17.04
C ASP A 370 15.25 -11.84 -16.74
N GLY A 371 15.76 -12.45 -15.66
CA GLY A 371 17.20 -12.71 -15.56
C GLY A 371 18.17 -11.54 -15.28
N GLY A 372 18.14 -10.94 -14.09
CA GLY A 372 19.37 -10.54 -13.33
C GLY A 372 20.29 -9.42 -13.84
N ALA A 373 20.24 -9.07 -15.12
CA ALA A 373 21.02 -8.04 -15.76
C ALA A 373 20.11 -7.29 -16.74
N CYS A 374 19.37 -6.30 -16.22
CA CYS A 374 18.43 -5.50 -17.01
C CYS A 374 19.12 -4.83 -18.21
N ALA A 375 19.06 -5.49 -19.37
CA ALA A 375 19.55 -4.99 -20.64
C ALA A 375 18.51 -4.05 -21.26
N LEU A 376 18.94 -2.83 -21.60
CA LEU A 376 18.11 -1.71 -22.07
C LEU A 376 17.54 -1.91 -23.50
N ASN A 377 16.74 -2.96 -23.72
CA ASN A 377 16.39 -3.44 -25.07
C ASN A 377 14.97 -3.09 -25.56
N GLY A 378 14.16 -2.34 -24.80
CA GLY A 378 12.83 -1.91 -25.23
C GLY A 378 12.82 -0.72 -26.20
N ALA A 379 13.72 0.26 -26.00
CA ALA A 379 13.77 1.48 -26.81
C ALA A 379 14.57 1.31 -28.11
N ALA A 380 15.65 0.52 -28.08
CA ALA A 380 16.57 0.36 -29.21
C ALA A 380 15.89 -0.21 -30.46
N ALA A 381 15.10 -1.28 -30.33
CA ALA A 381 14.43 -1.91 -31.47
C ALA A 381 13.39 -1.01 -32.16
N ARG A 382 12.78 -0.07 -31.42
CA ARG A 382 11.85 0.92 -31.98
C ARG A 382 12.59 2.00 -32.75
N ILE A 383 13.72 2.46 -32.22
CA ILE A 383 14.64 3.41 -32.86
C ILE A 383 15.27 2.80 -34.13
N GLU A 384 15.66 1.53 -34.12
CA GLU A 384 16.19 0.84 -35.32
C GLU A 384 15.14 0.74 -36.44
N ALA A 385 13.89 0.40 -36.12
CA ALA A 385 12.78 0.39 -37.08
C ALA A 385 12.48 1.78 -37.67
N ASP A 386 12.51 2.83 -36.83
CA ASP A 386 12.30 4.21 -37.27
C ASP A 386 13.50 4.74 -38.12
N ILE A 387 14.73 4.27 -37.87
CA ILE A 387 15.92 4.58 -38.67
C ILE A 387 15.91 3.87 -40.03
N GLU A 388 15.50 2.60 -40.10
CA GLU A 388 15.29 1.90 -41.38
C GLU A 388 14.19 2.58 -42.21
N ALA A 389 13.09 2.98 -41.58
CA ALA A 389 12.00 3.73 -42.22
C ALA A 389 12.44 5.11 -42.75
N ALA A 390 13.43 5.74 -42.09
CA ALA A 390 14.01 7.04 -42.50
C ALA A 390 15.09 6.93 -43.59
N GLY A 391 15.50 5.73 -44.00
CA GLY A 391 16.48 5.52 -45.08
C GLY A 391 17.94 5.85 -44.71
N GLY A 392 18.26 5.93 -43.41
CA GLY A 392 19.61 6.21 -42.93
C GLY A 392 20.51 4.97 -42.97
N THR A 393 21.32 4.81 -44.02
CA THR A 393 22.33 3.72 -44.06
C THR A 393 23.61 4.12 -43.32
N GLY A 394 24.03 3.29 -42.36
CA GLY A 394 25.40 3.33 -41.82
C GLY A 394 25.60 3.94 -40.43
N VAL A 395 24.67 3.76 -39.49
CA VAL A 395 24.94 3.97 -38.05
C VAL A 395 24.90 2.64 -37.32
N THR A 396 26.00 2.28 -36.66
CA THR A 396 26.07 1.14 -35.74
C THR A 396 26.05 1.70 -34.32
N VAL A 397 24.99 1.44 -33.56
CA VAL A 397 24.94 1.79 -32.14
C VAL A 397 25.61 0.67 -31.35
N ALA A 398 26.73 0.97 -30.70
CA ALA A 398 27.46 0.03 -29.87
C ALA A 398 27.54 0.57 -28.44
N CYS A 399 26.89 -0.11 -27.50
CA CYS A 399 27.00 0.18 -26.06
C CYS A 399 27.76 -0.91 -25.28
N PRO A 400 29.10 -1.02 -25.42
CA PRO A 400 29.96 -1.61 -24.42
C PRO A 400 30.97 -0.56 -23.90
N ALA A 401 30.65 0.13 -22.80
CA ALA A 401 31.57 1.05 -22.14
C ALA A 401 31.60 0.82 -20.63
N VAL A 402 32.65 0.14 -20.18
CA VAL A 402 33.12 0.23 -18.78
C VAL A 402 33.57 1.66 -18.54
N LEU A 403 33.13 2.32 -17.46
CA LEU A 403 33.75 3.57 -17.05
C LEU A 403 35.18 3.31 -16.56
N ASP A 404 36.16 3.85 -17.30
CA ASP A 404 37.55 4.01 -16.84
C ASP A 404 37.77 5.49 -16.52
N LEU A 405 37.58 5.83 -15.24
CA LEU A 405 37.62 7.20 -14.73
C LEU A 405 39.04 7.78 -14.66
N ARG A 406 40.04 7.14 -15.28
CA ARG A 406 41.43 7.63 -15.38
C ARG A 406 41.78 8.23 -16.77
N ARG A 407 40.81 8.40 -17.69
CA ARG A 407 41.09 8.80 -19.09
C ARG A 407 40.26 9.93 -19.73
N GLY A 408 39.23 10.46 -19.08
CA GLY A 408 38.55 11.69 -19.54
C GLY A 408 37.66 11.58 -20.80
N ASP A 409 37.52 10.40 -21.41
CA ASP A 409 36.65 10.19 -22.58
C ASP A 409 35.27 9.62 -22.16
N VAL A 410 34.19 10.35 -22.46
CA VAL A 410 32.80 9.91 -22.21
C VAL A 410 31.87 10.53 -23.27
N HIS A 411 31.03 9.71 -23.91
CA HIS A 411 30.03 10.15 -24.87
C HIS A 411 28.59 9.78 -24.42
N PRO A 412 27.57 10.61 -24.74
CA PRO A 412 26.25 10.56 -24.10
C PRO A 412 25.22 9.68 -24.84
N CYS A 413 24.17 9.28 -24.12
CA CYS A 413 22.91 8.76 -24.67
C CYS A 413 21.74 9.36 -23.85
N GLY A 414 20.66 9.80 -24.49
CA GLY A 414 19.53 10.50 -23.86
C GLY A 414 18.16 10.12 -24.44
N ILE A 415 17.07 10.54 -23.77
CA ILE A 415 15.67 10.08 -23.94
C ILE A 415 14.72 11.27 -24.10
N VAL A 416 13.56 11.11 -24.78
CA VAL A 416 12.35 11.99 -24.70
C VAL A 416 11.06 11.10 -24.75
N PRO A 417 9.93 11.43 -24.08
CA PRO A 417 8.86 10.47 -23.70
C PRO A 417 7.44 10.72 -24.30
N ASP A 418 6.46 9.88 -23.89
CA ASP A 418 5.05 10.16 -23.47
C ASP A 418 4.22 8.84 -23.52
N ASP A 419 3.30 8.48 -22.62
CA ASP A 419 2.72 9.13 -21.43
C ASP A 419 2.73 8.19 -20.19
N ALA A 420 3.11 8.75 -19.03
CA ALA A 420 2.61 8.57 -17.63
C ALA A 420 2.10 7.20 -17.11
N GLU A 421 2.39 6.71 -15.90
CA GLU A 421 3.07 7.21 -14.67
C GLU A 421 3.11 6.03 -13.65
N ARG A 422 4.10 5.72 -12.79
CA ARG A 422 5.44 6.25 -12.39
C ARG A 422 6.37 5.05 -12.08
N VAL A 423 7.70 5.27 -11.98
CA VAL A 423 8.72 4.27 -11.56
C VAL A 423 9.67 4.90 -10.50
N ARG A 424 10.52 4.12 -9.83
CA ARG A 424 11.67 4.60 -9.01
C ARG A 424 12.97 3.95 -9.49
N LEU A 425 14.10 4.67 -9.42
CA LEU A 425 15.39 4.22 -9.92
C LEU A 425 16.37 3.98 -8.76
N ARG A 426 17.29 3.05 -8.97
CA ARG A 426 18.50 2.92 -8.14
C ARG A 426 19.68 2.90 -9.09
N ALA A 427 20.66 3.75 -8.83
CA ALA A 427 21.90 3.75 -9.59
C ALA A 427 22.99 3.01 -8.80
N VAL A 428 23.89 2.35 -9.52
CA VAL A 428 24.99 1.57 -8.94
C VAL A 428 26.28 2.14 -9.51
N LEU A 429 27.17 2.60 -8.62
CA LEU A 429 28.45 3.17 -9.03
C LEU A 429 29.56 2.13 -8.88
N LEU A 430 30.32 1.94 -9.96
CA LEU A 430 31.39 0.93 -10.04
C LEU A 430 32.75 1.58 -9.85
N VAL A 431 33.41 1.31 -8.73
CA VAL A 431 34.77 1.76 -8.45
C VAL A 431 35.73 0.57 -8.45
N ARG A 432 36.88 0.73 -9.11
CA ARG A 432 37.96 -0.27 -9.14
C ARG A 432 39.10 0.15 -8.23
N ASP A 433 39.52 -0.76 -7.35
CA ASP A 433 40.74 -0.59 -6.57
C ASP A 433 42.00 -0.73 -7.44
N ASP A 434 43.18 -0.36 -6.89
CA ASP A 434 44.46 -0.50 -7.58
C ASP A 434 44.91 -1.96 -7.83
N ALA A 435 44.17 -2.95 -7.31
CA ALA A 435 44.34 -4.37 -7.64
C ALA A 435 43.39 -4.85 -8.77
N GLY A 436 42.48 -3.99 -9.24
CA GLY A 436 41.54 -4.25 -10.33
C GLY A 436 40.22 -4.90 -9.91
N ASN A 437 39.98 -5.09 -8.61
CA ASN A 437 38.73 -5.64 -8.10
C ASN A 437 37.59 -4.62 -8.22
N VAL A 438 36.36 -5.13 -8.37
CA VAL A 438 35.14 -4.31 -8.40
C VAL A 438 34.52 -4.36 -7.01
N ASN A 439 34.42 -3.20 -6.35
CA ASN A 439 33.68 -3.07 -5.10
C ASN A 439 32.29 -2.46 -5.38
N TYR A 440 31.29 -2.94 -4.66
CA TYR A 440 29.91 -2.46 -4.73
C TYR A 440 29.65 -1.57 -3.53
N ASP A 441 29.17 -0.35 -3.75
CA ASP A 441 28.56 0.47 -2.70
C ASP A 441 27.07 0.67 -3.02
N PHE A 442 26.23 0.65 -1.99
CA PHE A 442 24.77 0.72 -2.09
C PHE A 442 24.28 2.05 -1.51
N GLY A 443 24.59 3.15 -2.20
CA GLY A 443 24.16 4.50 -1.84
C GLY A 443 22.81 4.89 -2.47
N THR A 444 21.80 5.01 -1.61
CA THR A 444 20.60 5.88 -1.73
C THR A 444 19.59 5.63 -2.89
N GLU A 445 18.30 5.85 -2.62
CA GLU A 445 17.25 5.79 -3.64
C GLU A 445 17.22 7.06 -4.51
N VAL A 446 17.03 6.91 -5.82
CA VAL A 446 16.96 8.02 -6.78
C VAL A 446 15.53 8.08 -7.36
N PRO A 447 14.81 9.20 -7.25
CA PRO A 447 13.44 9.27 -7.72
C PRO A 447 13.43 9.33 -9.26
N ALA A 448 12.63 8.50 -9.93
CA ALA A 448 12.75 8.33 -11.37
C ALA A 448 11.88 9.28 -12.19
N THR A 449 12.25 9.38 -13.47
CA THR A 449 11.70 10.26 -14.49
C THR A 449 12.14 11.72 -14.35
N ALA A 450 12.54 12.29 -15.49
CA ALA A 450 12.77 13.72 -15.69
C ALA A 450 11.45 14.50 -15.86
N ALA A 451 10.29 13.85 -15.84
CA ALA A 451 8.98 14.50 -15.89
C ALA A 451 8.55 15.01 -14.50
N GLU A 452 8.99 14.36 -13.42
CA GLU A 452 8.81 14.83 -12.04
C GLU A 452 9.98 15.70 -11.53
N LEU A 453 10.92 16.04 -12.40
CA LEU A 453 12.00 17.02 -12.21
C LEU A 453 11.71 18.17 -13.17
N GLY A 454 10.99 19.20 -12.70
CA GLY A 454 10.58 20.32 -13.55
C GLY A 454 11.77 20.95 -14.28
N GLU A 455 11.54 21.41 -15.52
CA GLU A 455 12.58 21.96 -16.42
C GLU A 455 13.26 23.23 -15.84
N GLU A 456 14.22 23.06 -14.94
CA GLU A 456 15.07 24.13 -14.40
C GLU A 456 16.57 23.75 -14.48
N PRO A 457 17.51 24.71 -14.58
CA PRO A 457 18.89 24.40 -14.94
C PRO A 457 19.69 23.69 -13.83
N GLY A 458 20.12 22.44 -14.10
CA GLY A 458 20.79 21.56 -13.13
C GLY A 458 21.88 22.20 -12.26
N ARG A 459 21.89 21.78 -10.99
CA ARG A 459 22.58 22.40 -9.84
C ARG A 459 24.11 22.31 -9.91
N SER A 460 24.82 23.04 -9.04
CA SER A 460 26.28 22.99 -8.92
C SER A 460 26.75 22.10 -7.76
N CYS A 461 28.02 21.67 -7.81
CA CYS A 461 28.64 20.83 -6.77
C CYS A 461 28.61 21.49 -5.39
N GLU A 462 28.85 22.81 -5.34
CA GLU A 462 28.77 23.60 -4.11
C GLU A 462 27.35 23.60 -3.54
N ASP A 463 26.31 23.52 -4.37
CA ASP A 463 24.93 23.48 -3.92
C ASP A 463 24.57 22.11 -3.32
N LEU A 464 24.90 21.02 -4.03
CA LEU A 464 24.74 19.65 -3.54
C LEU A 464 25.50 19.44 -2.21
N ALA A 465 26.74 19.92 -2.13
CA ALA A 465 27.56 19.84 -0.92
C ALA A 465 26.98 20.65 0.27
N ARG A 466 26.28 21.77 0.00
CA ARG A 466 25.58 22.56 1.04
C ARG A 466 24.30 21.90 1.53
N ARG A 467 23.60 21.16 0.67
CA ARG A 467 22.37 20.39 0.99
C ARG A 467 22.65 19.13 1.82
N GLY A 468 23.91 18.70 1.90
CA GLY A 468 24.33 17.51 2.65
C GLY A 468 24.28 16.21 1.83
N VAL A 469 24.01 16.32 0.52
CA VAL A 469 24.08 15.20 -0.43
C VAL A 469 25.46 14.54 -0.35
N ALA A 470 25.51 13.21 -0.25
CA ALA A 470 26.76 12.48 -0.20
C ALA A 470 27.55 12.66 -1.51
N TYR A 471 28.88 12.59 -1.45
CA TYR A 471 29.71 12.73 -2.66
C TYR A 471 29.32 11.69 -3.73
N HIS A 472 29.03 10.46 -3.33
CA HIS A 472 28.46 9.41 -4.17
C HIS A 472 27.21 9.87 -4.96
N ASP A 473 26.23 10.41 -4.25
CA ASP A 473 24.94 10.80 -4.83
C ASP A 473 25.07 12.06 -5.72
N ALA A 474 26.04 12.94 -5.43
CA ALA A 474 26.38 14.07 -6.29
C ALA A 474 27.08 13.64 -7.60
N VAL A 475 27.93 12.61 -7.55
CA VAL A 475 28.53 12.00 -8.76
C VAL A 475 27.46 11.27 -9.59
N LEU A 476 26.47 10.63 -8.94
CA LEU A 476 25.32 10.07 -9.62
C LEU A 476 24.43 11.14 -10.28
N TYR A 477 24.13 12.23 -9.58
CA TYR A 477 23.39 13.36 -10.14
C TYR A 477 24.10 13.97 -11.37
N TRP A 478 25.42 14.16 -11.31
CA TRP A 478 26.24 14.54 -12.47
C TRP A 478 26.11 13.58 -13.66
N PHE A 479 26.02 12.29 -13.38
CA PHE A 479 25.95 11.24 -14.41
C PHE A 479 24.63 11.26 -15.18
N PHE A 480 23.52 11.63 -14.54
CA PHE A 480 22.17 11.59 -15.15
C PHE A 480 21.63 12.94 -15.65
N GLU A 481 22.03 14.09 -15.09
CA GLU A 481 21.48 15.41 -15.47
C GLU A 481 22.27 16.17 -16.55
N ALA A 482 23.28 15.55 -17.17
CA ALA A 482 24.03 16.08 -18.31
C ALA A 482 24.72 17.46 -18.13
N THR A 483 24.84 18.00 -16.92
CA THR A 483 25.49 19.28 -16.59
C THR A 483 27.01 19.15 -16.40
N ARG A 484 27.66 18.47 -17.35
CA ARG A 484 29.05 17.99 -17.24
C ARG A 484 30.03 19.12 -16.94
N ASP A 485 29.93 20.20 -17.71
CA ASP A 485 30.78 21.40 -17.66
C ASP A 485 30.60 22.25 -16.37
N ARG A 486 29.57 21.99 -15.56
CA ARG A 486 29.29 22.73 -14.30
C ARG A 486 29.84 22.04 -13.05
N LEU A 487 30.09 20.74 -13.14
CA LEU A 487 30.39 19.88 -11.99
C LEU A 487 31.79 19.27 -12.07
N ASP A 488 32.42 19.26 -13.25
CA ASP A 488 33.83 18.96 -13.49
C ASP A 488 34.43 20.16 -14.24
N PRO A 489 34.68 21.30 -13.55
CA PRO A 489 34.96 22.58 -14.21
C PRO A 489 36.41 22.71 -14.73
N ASP A 490 37.33 21.87 -14.28
CA ASP A 490 38.69 21.75 -14.84
C ASP A 490 38.86 20.56 -15.80
N GLY A 491 37.88 19.65 -15.86
CA GLY A 491 37.78 18.59 -16.87
C GLY A 491 38.72 17.41 -16.60
N ASP A 492 39.06 17.15 -15.34
CA ASP A 492 40.00 16.10 -14.95
C ASP A 492 39.34 14.70 -14.85
N GLY A 493 38.00 14.65 -14.89
CA GLY A 493 37.19 13.44 -14.80
C GLY A 493 36.73 13.09 -13.37
N ARG A 494 37.00 13.94 -12.36
CA ARG A 494 36.65 13.72 -10.96
C ARG A 494 35.67 14.78 -10.44
N PRO A 495 34.41 14.77 -10.89
CA PRO A 495 33.45 15.83 -10.58
C PRO A 495 33.33 16.13 -9.08
N CYS A 496 33.08 17.40 -8.78
CA CYS A 496 32.86 17.97 -7.45
C CYS A 496 34.06 17.95 -6.48
N GLU A 497 35.26 17.73 -7.01
CA GLU A 497 36.57 17.78 -6.35
C GLU A 497 36.88 19.09 -5.61
N THR A 498 36.41 20.22 -6.11
CA THR A 498 36.57 21.55 -5.50
C THR A 498 35.53 21.86 -4.42
N ALA A 499 34.41 21.12 -4.37
CA ALA A 499 33.29 21.38 -3.46
C ALA A 499 33.21 20.42 -2.27
N TYR A 500 33.78 19.21 -2.38
CA TYR A 500 33.75 18.18 -1.35
C TYR A 500 35.12 17.98 -0.68
N PRO A 501 35.18 17.54 0.59
CA PRO A 501 36.44 17.27 1.26
C PRO A 501 37.26 16.17 0.55
N ALA A 502 38.58 16.38 0.43
CA ALA A 502 39.48 15.40 -0.18
C ALA A 502 39.35 13.97 0.42
N ALA A 503 39.04 13.85 1.72
CA ALA A 503 38.83 12.57 2.37
C ALA A 503 37.54 11.84 1.95
N ASP A 504 36.52 12.56 1.49
CA ASP A 504 35.27 11.96 0.99
C ASP A 504 35.41 11.57 -0.49
N LEU A 505 36.20 12.35 -1.25
CA LEU A 505 36.72 11.94 -2.56
C LEU A 505 37.53 10.65 -2.44
N GLU A 506 38.62 10.65 -1.66
CA GLU A 506 39.52 9.51 -1.51
C GLU A 506 38.74 8.25 -1.09
N ARG A 507 37.83 8.33 -0.10
CA ARG A 507 36.99 7.17 0.27
C ARG A 507 36.14 6.64 -0.87
N PHE A 508 35.45 7.51 -1.61
CA PHE A 508 34.61 7.08 -2.73
C PHE A 508 35.47 6.44 -3.83
N TRP A 509 36.60 7.04 -4.17
CA TRP A 509 37.54 6.56 -5.19
C TRP A 509 38.34 5.31 -4.77
N ASP A 510 38.45 5.04 -3.46
CA ASP A 510 39.13 3.87 -2.87
C ASP A 510 38.16 2.77 -2.36
N GLY A 511 36.84 2.95 -2.50
CA GLY A 511 35.81 1.95 -2.10
C GLY A 511 35.54 1.85 -0.59
N GLY A 512 35.71 2.95 0.16
CA GLY A 512 35.30 3.07 1.56
C GLY A 512 33.80 3.43 1.71
N PRO A 513 33.16 3.07 2.83
CA PRO A 513 31.72 3.20 3.00
C PRO A 513 31.22 4.66 2.97
N VAL A 514 30.07 4.89 2.32
CA VAL A 514 29.40 6.21 2.27
C VAL A 514 29.20 6.78 3.68
N VAL A 515 29.73 7.97 3.90
CA VAL A 515 29.36 8.82 5.04
C VAL A 515 28.58 9.99 4.48
N ALA A 516 27.25 9.95 4.56
CA ALA A 516 26.42 11.11 4.27
C ALA A 516 26.86 12.27 5.17
N ARG A 517 26.99 13.48 4.60
CA ARG A 517 27.05 14.68 5.44
C ARG A 517 25.74 14.78 6.22
N PRO A 518 25.72 15.43 7.39
CA PRO A 518 24.45 15.76 8.03
C PRO A 518 23.60 16.54 7.04
N ALA A 519 22.47 15.98 6.64
CA ALA A 519 21.45 16.71 5.89
C ALA A 519 21.03 17.94 6.69
N ALA A 520 20.46 18.94 6.00
CA ALA A 520 19.77 20.00 6.70
C ALA A 520 18.77 19.39 7.71
N PRO A 521 18.69 19.89 8.96
CA PRO A 521 17.70 19.39 9.90
C PRO A 521 16.30 19.55 9.28
N PRO A 522 15.45 18.51 9.34
CA PRO A 522 14.11 18.59 8.77
C PRO A 522 13.29 19.64 9.53
N SER A 523 12.40 20.32 8.80
CA SER A 523 11.40 21.19 9.41
C SER A 523 10.23 20.35 9.92
N THR A 524 9.57 20.86 10.95
CA THR A 524 8.46 20.19 11.63
C THR A 524 7.21 21.06 11.58
N LEU A 525 6.12 20.49 11.09
CA LEU A 525 4.82 21.15 10.98
C LEU A 525 3.87 20.54 12.01
N ALA A 526 3.21 21.34 12.85
CA ALA A 526 2.20 20.88 13.79
C ALA A 526 0.79 21.26 13.34
N PHE A 527 -0.15 20.32 13.36
CA PHE A 527 -1.56 20.54 13.02
C PHE A 527 -2.47 20.10 14.15
N THR A 528 -3.51 20.88 14.43
CA THR A 528 -4.49 20.58 15.49
C THR A 528 -5.92 20.52 14.99
N GLY A 529 -6.77 19.86 15.78
CA GLY A 529 -8.21 19.77 15.57
C GLY A 529 -8.99 21.05 15.90
N ASP A 530 -10.31 20.87 16.07
CA ASP A 530 -11.28 21.96 16.13
C ASP A 530 -11.14 22.84 17.39
N LEU A 531 -10.97 24.15 17.23
CA LEU A 531 -11.18 25.15 18.28
C LEU A 531 -12.65 25.61 18.27
N LEU A 532 -13.48 24.89 19.00
CA LEU A 532 -14.95 24.97 18.97
C LEU A 532 -15.51 25.49 20.31
N THR A 533 -15.47 26.81 20.48
CA THR A 533 -15.70 27.47 21.78
C THR A 533 -17.19 27.49 22.17
N HIS A 534 -17.64 26.41 22.80
CA HIS A 534 -18.96 26.31 23.42
C HIS A 534 -19.09 27.21 24.66
N SER A 535 -20.33 27.50 25.07
CA SER A 535 -20.64 28.40 26.20
C SER A 535 -19.95 28.01 27.52
N GLN A 536 -19.71 26.71 27.75
CA GLN A 536 -18.99 26.20 28.92
C GLN A 536 -17.50 26.58 28.90
N VAL A 537 -16.86 26.47 27.72
CA VAL A 537 -15.47 26.87 27.50
C VAL A 537 -15.36 28.38 27.65
N ALA A 538 -16.21 29.17 26.98
CA ALA A 538 -16.23 30.62 27.13
C ALA A 538 -16.47 31.06 28.59
N GLY A 539 -17.37 30.40 29.31
CA GLY A 539 -17.63 30.68 30.72
C GLY A 539 -16.44 30.38 31.63
N GLN A 540 -15.67 29.33 31.35
CA GLN A 540 -14.45 29.02 32.08
C GLN A 540 -13.28 29.96 31.71
N ALA A 541 -13.18 30.38 30.46
CA ALA A 541 -12.23 31.42 30.04
C ALA A 541 -12.52 32.76 30.75
N ALA A 542 -13.80 33.11 30.94
CA ALA A 542 -14.19 34.27 31.74
C ALA A 542 -13.78 34.14 33.23
N ALA A 543 -13.87 32.92 33.79
CA ALA A 543 -13.45 32.65 35.16
C ALA A 543 -11.93 32.78 35.34
N TYR A 544 -11.13 32.36 34.34
CA TYR A 544 -9.69 32.60 34.32
C TYR A 544 -9.35 34.09 34.13
N GLY A 545 -9.99 34.77 33.18
CA GLY A 545 -9.79 36.21 32.94
C GLY A 545 -10.11 37.07 34.17
N GLY A 546 -11.17 36.73 34.90
CA GLY A 546 -11.52 37.40 36.17
C GLY A 546 -10.46 37.28 37.28
N ALA A 547 -9.54 36.31 37.20
CA ALA A 547 -8.42 36.18 38.13
C ALA A 547 -7.22 37.07 37.76
N THR A 548 -7.09 37.46 36.49
CA THR A 548 -5.98 38.29 35.95
C THR A 548 -6.40 39.74 35.63
N GLY A 549 -7.70 40.01 35.56
CA GLY A 549 -8.29 41.31 35.22
C GLY A 549 -8.72 41.45 33.75
N ALA A 550 -8.59 40.40 32.94
CA ALA A 550 -9.14 40.32 31.59
C ALA A 550 -10.64 39.96 31.60
N GLN A 551 -11.35 40.12 30.47
CA GLN A 551 -12.72 39.61 30.38
C GLN A 551 -12.74 38.10 30.17
N TYR A 552 -11.82 37.58 29.35
CA TYR A 552 -11.61 36.15 29.09
C TYR A 552 -10.10 35.86 29.04
N ASP A 553 -9.70 34.65 29.44
CA ASP A 553 -8.33 34.15 29.36
C ASP A 553 -8.34 32.66 29.00
N PHE A 554 -7.77 32.32 27.84
CA PHE A 554 -7.64 30.95 27.34
C PHE A 554 -6.27 30.34 27.63
N GLY A 555 -5.30 31.12 28.12
CA GLY A 555 -3.94 30.65 28.40
C GLY A 555 -3.89 29.42 29.31
N PRO A 556 -4.62 29.38 30.44
CA PRO A 556 -4.66 28.21 31.31
C PRO A 556 -5.22 26.94 30.66
N MET A 557 -6.07 27.07 29.63
CA MET A 557 -6.63 25.93 28.89
C MET A 557 -5.61 25.28 27.94
N LEU A 558 -4.71 26.10 27.39
CA LEU A 558 -3.76 25.71 26.35
C LEU A 558 -2.32 25.50 26.88
N ALA A 559 -2.08 25.82 28.15
CA ALA A 559 -0.74 25.85 28.76
C ALA A 559 0.05 24.53 28.69
N GLN A 560 -0.61 23.37 28.66
CA GLN A 560 0.09 22.07 28.54
C GLN A 560 0.52 21.75 27.10
N VAL A 561 -0.21 22.21 26.09
CA VAL A 561 0.08 21.94 24.67
C VAL A 561 0.97 23.02 24.04
N ALA A 562 1.02 24.22 24.61
CA ALA A 562 1.86 25.32 24.12
C ALA A 562 3.35 24.93 23.93
N PRO A 563 4.02 24.16 24.81
CA PRO A 563 5.41 23.72 24.59
C PRO A 563 5.58 22.73 23.43
N VAL A 564 4.51 22.03 23.03
CA VAL A 564 4.52 21.10 21.89
C VAL A 564 4.33 21.89 20.59
N LEU A 565 3.37 22.81 20.57
CA LEU A 565 3.09 23.67 19.42
C LEU A 565 4.27 24.60 19.08
N SER A 566 4.76 25.35 20.07
CA SER A 566 5.91 26.26 19.91
C SER A 566 7.27 25.58 19.69
N ALA A 567 7.35 24.25 19.74
CA ALA A 567 8.54 23.48 19.38
C ALA A 567 8.58 23.07 17.90
N ALA A 568 7.46 23.18 17.18
CA ALA A 568 7.41 23.01 15.73
C ALA A 568 7.96 24.26 15.01
N ASP A 569 8.46 24.08 13.78
CA ASP A 569 8.89 25.18 12.91
C ASP A 569 7.70 25.98 12.33
N LEU A 570 6.51 25.37 12.30
CA LEU A 570 5.24 26.02 12.00
C LEU A 570 4.08 25.24 12.64
N ALA A 571 3.21 25.92 13.38
CA ALA A 571 1.99 25.33 13.94
C ALA A 571 0.72 25.97 13.34
N ILE A 572 -0.16 25.14 12.79
CA ILE A 572 -1.43 25.54 12.16
C ILE A 572 -2.64 25.01 12.95
N CYS A 573 -3.51 25.94 13.35
CA CYS A 573 -4.76 25.66 14.06
C CYS A 573 -5.95 25.46 13.09
N HIS A 574 -7.07 24.94 13.59
CA HIS A 574 -8.38 25.13 12.96
C HIS A 574 -9.30 25.92 13.88
N LEU A 575 -9.64 27.14 13.47
CA LEU A 575 -10.59 27.99 14.19
C LEU A 575 -11.95 27.85 13.52
N GLU A 576 -12.77 26.96 14.08
CA GLU A 576 -14.09 26.63 13.55
C GLU A 576 -15.10 27.77 13.78
N THR A 577 -15.02 28.43 14.93
CA THR A 577 -16.01 29.44 15.36
C THR A 577 -15.57 30.87 15.07
N PRO A 578 -16.47 31.77 14.62
CA PRO A 578 -16.13 33.19 14.47
C PRO A 578 -15.94 33.86 15.84
N LEU A 579 -15.04 34.84 15.87
CA LEU A 579 -14.74 35.66 17.04
C LEU A 579 -15.64 36.91 17.09
N SER A 580 -16.05 37.28 18.30
CA SER A 580 -16.77 38.51 18.60
C SER A 580 -15.92 39.74 18.28
N ALA A 581 -16.53 40.80 17.77
CA ALA A 581 -15.82 42.06 17.51
C ALA A 581 -15.41 42.82 18.78
N ASP A 582 -16.19 42.66 19.87
CA ASP A 582 -16.12 43.51 21.07
C ASP A 582 -16.57 42.79 22.36
N ASN A 583 -16.65 41.46 22.32
CA ASN A 583 -17.22 40.58 23.34
C ASN A 583 -18.70 40.83 23.68
N THR A 584 -19.44 41.56 22.84
CA THR A 584 -20.90 41.60 22.99
C THR A 584 -21.55 40.32 22.46
N ALA A 585 -22.63 39.91 23.14
CA ALA A 585 -23.49 38.79 22.77
C ALA A 585 -22.76 37.43 22.55
N ILE A 586 -21.72 37.12 23.34
CA ILE A 586 -21.04 35.82 23.33
C ILE A 586 -22.05 34.66 23.37
N SER A 587 -21.89 33.69 22.46
CA SER A 587 -22.78 32.54 22.32
C SER A 587 -22.04 31.30 21.82
N GLY A 588 -22.52 30.13 22.24
CA GLY A 588 -22.13 28.84 21.67
C GLY A 588 -23.19 28.27 20.72
N TYR A 589 -23.16 26.96 20.50
CA TYR A 589 -24.13 26.22 19.68
C TYR A 589 -25.60 26.65 19.92
N PRO A 590 -26.43 26.83 18.87
CA PRO A 590 -26.17 26.52 17.46
C PRO A 590 -25.62 27.69 16.62
N ARG A 591 -25.29 28.83 17.23
CA ARG A 591 -24.69 29.98 16.53
C ARG A 591 -23.59 30.59 17.37
N PHE A 592 -22.35 30.32 16.98
CA PHE A 592 -21.19 30.68 17.75
C PHE A 592 -20.81 32.16 17.58
N ASN A 593 -20.33 32.73 18.67
CA ASN A 593 -19.75 34.06 18.78
C ASN A 593 -18.74 33.98 19.91
N ALA A 594 -17.54 33.48 19.61
CA ALA A 594 -16.52 33.18 20.60
C ALA A 594 -15.83 34.47 21.11
N PRO A 595 -15.32 34.51 22.35
CA PRO A 595 -14.61 35.69 22.85
C PRO A 595 -13.35 36.02 22.03
N LEU A 596 -13.08 37.31 21.85
CA LEU A 596 -11.97 37.78 21.02
C LEU A 596 -10.59 37.40 21.57
N GLU A 597 -10.49 37.19 22.89
CA GLU A 597 -9.27 36.74 23.56
C GLU A 597 -8.88 35.30 23.23
N LEU A 598 -9.72 34.54 22.51
CA LEU A 598 -9.29 33.28 21.92
C LEU A 598 -8.14 33.49 20.92
N ALA A 599 -8.12 34.60 20.18
CA ALA A 599 -6.98 34.93 19.32
C ALA A 599 -5.69 35.16 20.13
N ASP A 600 -5.77 35.82 21.28
CA ASP A 600 -4.63 35.99 22.18
C ASP A 600 -4.17 34.64 22.76
N GLY A 601 -5.11 33.74 23.09
CA GLY A 601 -4.81 32.37 23.50
C GLY A 601 -4.13 31.53 22.41
N ILE A 602 -4.58 31.66 21.15
CA ILE A 602 -3.97 30.99 19.99
C ILE A 602 -2.52 31.46 19.80
N ALA A 603 -2.29 32.78 19.75
CA ALA A 603 -0.95 33.33 19.60
C ALA A 603 -0.04 32.97 20.80
N ALA A 604 -0.56 33.02 22.03
CA ALA A 604 0.21 32.67 23.23
C ALA A 604 0.53 31.18 23.36
N ALA A 605 -0.27 30.30 22.74
CA ALA A 605 0.01 28.87 22.66
C ALA A 605 1.03 28.52 21.57
N GLY A 606 1.35 29.44 20.66
CA GLY A 606 2.38 29.27 19.64
C GLY A 606 1.88 28.68 18.33
N TRP A 607 0.63 28.95 17.92
CA TRP A 607 0.22 28.77 16.52
C TRP A 607 0.58 30.01 15.69
N ASP A 608 1.12 29.78 14.49
CA ASP A 608 1.50 30.82 13.53
C ASP A 608 0.38 31.15 12.54
N GLY A 609 -0.55 30.21 12.33
CA GLY A 609 -1.65 30.34 11.39
C GLY A 609 -2.86 29.47 11.73
N CYS A 610 -4.00 29.75 11.10
CA CYS A 610 -5.21 28.97 11.25
C CYS A 610 -5.96 28.78 9.93
N SER A 611 -6.54 27.59 9.72
CA SER A 611 -7.63 27.38 8.77
C SER A 611 -8.94 27.90 9.39
N VAL A 612 -9.73 28.66 8.63
CA VAL A 612 -10.94 29.34 9.13
C VAL A 612 -12.21 29.10 8.29
N ALA A 613 -12.14 28.29 7.24
CA ALA A 613 -13.33 27.82 6.53
C ALA A 613 -13.98 26.66 7.30
N SER A 614 -15.22 26.84 7.74
CA SER A 614 -15.99 25.87 8.50
C SER A 614 -17.49 26.00 8.21
N ASN A 615 -18.28 25.03 8.69
CA ASN A 615 -19.73 25.13 8.72
C ASN A 615 -20.27 26.33 9.54
N HIS A 616 -19.44 26.89 10.43
CA HIS A 616 -19.75 28.00 11.33
C HIS A 616 -19.18 29.37 10.91
N SER A 617 -18.35 29.46 9.84
CA SER A 617 -17.74 30.73 9.38
C SER A 617 -18.74 31.87 9.15
N LEU A 618 -20.01 31.54 8.83
CA LEU A 618 -21.07 32.52 8.53
C LEU A 618 -22.12 32.71 9.65
N ASP A 619 -21.92 32.16 10.85
CA ASP A 619 -22.87 32.31 11.98
C ASP A 619 -23.19 33.77 12.32
N LEU A 620 -22.21 34.65 12.12
CA LEU A 620 -22.27 36.11 12.29
C LEU A 620 -22.15 36.87 10.94
N GLY A 621 -22.25 36.15 9.81
CA GLY A 621 -22.09 36.66 8.46
C GLY A 621 -20.74 37.34 8.20
N GLY A 622 -20.67 38.18 7.16
CA GLY A 622 -19.43 38.87 6.76
C GLY A 622 -18.87 39.84 7.81
N ALA A 623 -19.68 40.28 8.78
CA ALA A 623 -19.20 41.05 9.93
C ALA A 623 -18.38 40.17 10.89
N GLY A 624 -18.84 38.94 11.15
CA GLY A 624 -18.10 37.94 11.93
C GLY A 624 -16.82 37.48 11.26
N VAL A 625 -16.85 37.23 9.95
CA VAL A 625 -15.63 36.98 9.15
C VAL A 625 -14.64 38.14 9.33
N SER A 626 -15.09 39.38 9.10
CA SER A 626 -14.24 40.57 9.23
C SER A 626 -13.66 40.75 10.64
N ALA A 627 -14.45 40.50 11.69
CA ALA A 627 -13.99 40.56 13.08
C ALA A 627 -12.95 39.47 13.39
N THR A 628 -13.23 38.22 13.02
CA THR A 628 -12.35 37.06 13.20
C THR A 628 -10.98 37.31 12.57
N LEU A 629 -10.95 37.68 11.28
CA LEU A 629 -9.69 37.95 10.58
C LEU A 629 -8.94 39.15 11.18
N SER A 630 -9.66 40.20 11.60
CA SER A 630 -9.02 41.35 12.25
C SER A 630 -8.42 41.02 13.63
N HIS A 631 -8.99 40.07 14.37
CA HIS A 631 -8.42 39.63 15.65
C HIS A 631 -7.22 38.69 15.47
N LEU A 632 -7.20 37.86 14.43
CA LEU A 632 -6.02 37.06 14.05
C LEU A 632 -4.88 37.96 13.53
N ASP A 633 -5.18 38.89 12.61
CA ASP A 633 -4.22 39.91 12.13
C ASP A 633 -3.61 40.70 13.30
N ARG A 634 -4.43 41.09 14.28
CA ARG A 634 -4.01 41.85 15.49
C ARG A 634 -2.96 41.12 16.32
N VAL A 635 -3.03 39.79 16.41
CA VAL A 635 -2.09 38.96 17.19
C VAL A 635 -0.96 38.38 16.33
N GLY A 636 -0.96 38.64 15.01
CA GLY A 636 0.06 38.16 14.08
C GLY A 636 -0.16 36.74 13.57
N VAL A 637 -1.31 36.13 13.84
CA VAL A 637 -1.66 34.76 13.39
C VAL A 637 -2.23 34.83 11.97
N GLY A 638 -1.61 34.11 11.03
CA GLY A 638 -2.09 34.04 9.65
C GLY A 638 -3.41 33.26 9.50
N HIS A 639 -4.08 33.45 8.36
CA HIS A 639 -5.36 32.80 8.10
C HIS A 639 -5.62 32.56 6.61
N THR A 640 -6.46 31.57 6.32
CA THR A 640 -6.90 31.19 4.96
C THR A 640 -8.28 30.52 4.98
N GLY A 641 -9.03 30.59 3.87
CA GLY A 641 -10.36 29.98 3.69
C GLY A 641 -11.57 30.89 3.95
N THR A 642 -11.36 32.10 4.47
CA THR A 642 -12.35 33.20 4.47
C THR A 642 -11.65 34.52 4.13
N ALA A 643 -12.38 35.50 3.62
CA ALA A 643 -11.81 36.81 3.24
C ALA A 643 -12.81 37.96 3.37
N ARG A 644 -12.31 39.18 3.54
CA ARG A 644 -13.09 40.43 3.55
C ARG A 644 -13.38 40.94 2.14
N SER A 645 -12.50 40.68 1.17
CA SER A 645 -12.63 41.12 -0.23
C SER A 645 -12.17 40.06 -1.26
N PRO A 646 -12.52 40.21 -2.56
CA PRO A 646 -11.98 39.35 -3.62
C PRO A 646 -10.46 39.34 -3.69
N GLU A 647 -9.83 40.51 -3.47
CA GLU A 647 -8.38 40.69 -3.57
C GLU A 647 -7.66 39.98 -2.41
N GLU A 648 -8.21 40.05 -1.20
CA GLU A 648 -7.70 39.27 -0.07
C GLU A 648 -7.83 37.76 -0.35
N ARG A 649 -8.97 37.30 -0.89
CA ARG A 649 -9.13 35.90 -1.27
C ARG A 649 -8.18 35.44 -2.37
N ALA A 650 -7.84 36.34 -3.29
CA ALA A 650 -6.87 36.05 -4.36
C ALA A 650 -5.40 36.13 -3.88
N THR A 651 -5.14 36.52 -2.62
CA THR A 651 -3.78 36.63 -2.09
C THR A 651 -3.31 35.28 -1.53
N PRO A 652 -2.26 34.65 -2.10
CA PRO A 652 -1.81 33.34 -1.63
C PRO A 652 -1.23 33.42 -0.21
N ARG A 653 -1.68 32.56 0.70
CA ARG A 653 -1.16 32.46 2.06
C ARG A 653 0.05 31.52 2.11
N VAL A 654 1.24 32.09 2.26
CA VAL A 654 2.49 31.35 2.43
C VAL A 654 3.12 31.69 3.79
N TYR A 655 3.57 30.68 4.52
CA TYR A 655 4.30 30.78 5.79
C TYR A 655 5.75 30.33 5.61
N GLU A 656 6.64 30.76 6.51
CA GLU A 656 8.03 30.30 6.56
C GLU A 656 8.15 29.30 7.72
N ALA A 657 8.27 28.01 7.41
CA ALA A 657 8.42 26.90 8.35
C ALA A 657 9.90 26.46 8.40
N GLY A 658 10.70 27.13 9.21
CA GLY A 658 12.14 26.88 9.32
C GLY A 658 12.91 27.23 8.04
N ARG A 659 12.96 26.30 7.08
CA ARG A 659 13.56 26.51 5.74
C ARG A 659 12.57 26.31 4.59
N VAL A 660 11.32 25.95 4.90
CA VAL A 660 10.27 25.55 3.94
C VAL A 660 9.22 26.64 3.82
N ARG A 661 8.87 27.04 2.61
CA ARG A 661 7.77 27.99 2.34
C ARG A 661 6.45 27.24 2.19
N LEU A 662 5.63 27.19 3.23
CA LEU A 662 4.38 26.43 3.24
C LEU A 662 3.20 27.28 2.75
N GLY A 663 2.65 26.94 1.60
CA GLY A 663 1.37 27.43 1.11
C GLY A 663 0.19 26.75 1.81
N HIS A 664 -0.85 27.52 2.14
CA HIS A 664 -1.98 27.02 2.93
C HIS A 664 -3.34 27.40 2.33
N LEU A 665 -4.16 26.38 2.04
CA LEU A 665 -5.56 26.50 1.66
C LEU A 665 -6.47 26.00 2.78
N SER A 666 -7.69 26.52 2.83
CA SER A 666 -8.76 25.97 3.65
C SER A 666 -10.09 26.06 2.93
N ALA A 667 -10.90 25.00 3.02
CA ALA A 667 -12.24 24.95 2.45
C ALA A 667 -13.19 24.11 3.32
N THR A 668 -14.49 24.40 3.26
CA THR A 668 -15.55 23.71 4.02
C THR A 668 -16.60 23.07 3.12
N TYR A 669 -17.20 21.96 3.56
CA TYR A 669 -18.31 21.29 2.85
C TYR A 669 -19.58 22.16 2.75
N GLY A 670 -19.74 23.14 3.64
CA GLY A 670 -20.95 23.96 3.73
C GLY A 670 -20.89 24.98 4.87
N THR A 671 -22.04 25.57 5.19
CA THR A 671 -22.20 26.70 6.12
C THR A 671 -23.47 26.57 6.99
N ASN A 672 -23.82 25.35 7.42
CA ASN A 672 -25.02 25.06 8.23
C ASN A 672 -26.34 25.63 7.67
N GLY A 673 -26.45 25.68 6.33
CA GLY A 673 -27.62 26.22 5.62
C GLY A 673 -27.71 27.75 5.57
N ILE A 674 -26.72 28.49 6.10
CA ILE A 674 -26.61 29.94 5.94
C ILE A 674 -26.03 30.23 4.55
N PRO A 675 -26.81 30.80 3.60
CA PRO A 675 -26.32 30.97 2.23
C PRO A 675 -25.19 32.02 2.16
N VAL A 676 -24.12 31.69 1.45
CA VAL A 676 -23.09 32.67 1.07
C VAL A 676 -23.76 33.80 0.27
N PRO A 677 -23.62 35.09 0.67
CA PRO A 677 -24.22 36.20 -0.06
C PRO A 677 -23.75 36.24 -1.52
N ALA A 678 -24.68 36.24 -2.47
CA ALA A 678 -24.37 36.13 -3.91
C ALA A 678 -23.45 37.25 -4.46
N GLY A 679 -23.39 38.41 -3.80
CA GLY A 679 -22.48 39.50 -4.14
C GLY A 679 -21.14 39.48 -3.38
N GLN A 680 -20.89 38.47 -2.54
CA GLN A 680 -19.70 38.31 -1.70
C GLN A 680 -19.21 36.84 -1.64
N PRO A 681 -19.00 36.15 -2.78
CA PRO A 681 -18.61 34.73 -2.82
C PRO A 681 -17.20 34.44 -2.26
N TRP A 682 -16.43 35.47 -1.92
CA TRP A 682 -15.11 35.36 -1.30
C TRP A 682 -15.16 35.21 0.23
N LEU A 683 -16.34 35.34 0.86
CA LEU A 683 -16.47 35.31 2.32
C LEU A 683 -16.07 33.97 2.94
N VAL A 684 -16.22 32.86 2.22
CA VAL A 684 -15.83 31.51 2.67
C VAL A 684 -15.59 30.62 1.45
N ASP A 685 -14.54 29.82 1.50
CA ASP A 685 -14.27 28.81 0.49
C ASP A 685 -15.06 27.53 0.75
N LEU A 686 -15.88 27.17 -0.24
CA LEU A 686 -16.54 25.88 -0.29
C LEU A 686 -15.65 24.87 -1.01
N ILE A 687 -15.75 23.61 -0.59
CA ILE A 687 -15.03 22.50 -1.22
C ILE A 687 -15.48 22.33 -2.68
N ASP A 688 -14.57 22.65 -3.59
CA ASP A 688 -14.63 22.37 -5.02
C ASP A 688 -13.23 21.94 -5.46
N ALA A 689 -13.09 20.71 -5.95
CA ALA A 689 -11.78 20.14 -6.26
C ALA A 689 -11.02 20.91 -7.35
N GLY A 690 -11.73 21.43 -8.36
CA GLY A 690 -11.13 22.19 -9.45
C GLY A 690 -10.60 23.54 -8.99
N ARG A 691 -11.33 24.22 -8.10
CA ARG A 691 -10.86 25.44 -7.43
C ARG A 691 -9.67 25.17 -6.53
N ILE A 692 -9.73 24.15 -5.67
CA ILE A 692 -8.64 23.80 -4.75
C ILE A 692 -7.33 23.57 -5.53
N LEU A 693 -7.37 22.81 -6.62
CA LEU A 693 -6.20 22.59 -7.48
C LEU A 693 -5.69 23.88 -8.14
N ALA A 694 -6.59 24.76 -8.61
CA ALA A 694 -6.19 26.04 -9.19
C ALA A 694 -5.57 27.01 -8.17
N ASP A 695 -6.08 27.05 -6.94
CA ASP A 695 -5.50 27.83 -5.84
C ASP A 695 -4.16 27.24 -5.36
N ALA A 696 -4.01 25.91 -5.41
CA ALA A 696 -2.78 25.20 -5.07
C ALA A 696 -1.65 25.52 -6.06
N ALA A 697 -1.94 25.48 -7.37
CA ALA A 697 -1.03 25.95 -8.41
C ALA A 697 -0.67 27.45 -8.25
N ALA A 698 -1.60 28.28 -7.78
CA ALA A 698 -1.33 29.69 -7.48
C ALA A 698 -0.40 29.88 -6.27
N LEU A 699 -0.46 29.00 -5.27
CA LEU A 699 0.51 28.97 -4.15
C LEU A 699 1.90 28.53 -4.63
N ARG A 700 2.00 27.49 -5.47
CA ARG A 700 3.27 27.10 -6.13
C ARG A 700 3.86 28.27 -6.91
N ALA A 701 3.06 28.98 -7.70
CA ALA A 701 3.48 30.19 -8.43
C ALA A 701 3.90 31.37 -7.53
N ALA A 702 3.44 31.42 -6.27
CA ALA A 702 3.92 32.35 -5.24
C ALA A 702 5.20 31.87 -4.51
N GLY A 703 5.76 30.73 -4.94
CA GLY A 703 6.96 30.10 -4.41
C GLY A 703 6.74 29.27 -3.16
N ALA A 704 5.59 28.59 -3.04
CA ALA A 704 5.36 27.60 -1.98
C ALA A 704 6.11 26.28 -2.27
N ASP A 705 7.03 25.94 -1.37
CA ASP A 705 7.80 24.69 -1.33
C ASP A 705 6.94 23.45 -1.00
N LEU A 706 5.87 23.65 -0.23
CA LEU A 706 4.81 22.68 0.04
C LEU A 706 3.45 23.38 0.05
N VAL A 707 2.38 22.67 -0.30
CA VAL A 707 0.99 23.14 -0.22
C VAL A 707 0.16 22.20 0.65
N VAL A 708 -0.45 22.76 1.69
CA VAL A 708 -1.36 22.07 2.60
C VAL A 708 -2.79 22.51 2.36
N VAL A 709 -3.71 21.56 2.27
CA VAL A 709 -5.15 21.82 2.13
C VAL A 709 -5.87 21.38 3.40
N SER A 710 -6.36 22.34 4.18
CA SER A 710 -7.19 22.07 5.36
C SER A 710 -8.68 21.94 5.00
N LEU A 711 -9.27 20.77 5.20
CA LEU A 711 -10.63 20.47 4.79
C LEU A 711 -11.56 20.27 6.00
N HIS A 712 -12.52 21.17 6.16
CA HIS A 712 -13.61 21.01 7.13
C HIS A 712 -14.73 20.21 6.46
N TRP A 713 -14.79 18.91 6.74
CA TRP A 713 -15.47 17.91 5.89
C TRP A 713 -15.85 16.61 6.63
N GLY A 714 -16.59 15.73 5.96
CA GLY A 714 -17.03 14.45 6.52
C GLY A 714 -18.39 14.52 7.19
N GLU A 715 -18.63 13.62 8.15
CA GLU A 715 -19.88 13.51 8.91
C GLU A 715 -19.54 13.53 10.41
N GLU A 716 -20.27 14.33 11.19
CA GLU A 716 -20.01 14.49 12.62
C GLU A 716 -20.02 13.14 13.36
N TYR A 717 -19.05 12.97 14.25
CA TYR A 717 -18.89 11.82 15.15
C TYR A 717 -18.61 10.47 14.47
N GLN A 718 -18.32 10.44 13.18
CA GLN A 718 -17.88 9.23 12.49
C GLN A 718 -16.36 9.04 12.62
N PRO A 719 -15.86 8.00 13.30
CA PRO A 719 -14.42 7.76 13.48
C PRO A 719 -13.76 7.12 12.25
N GLN A 720 -14.52 6.87 11.19
CA GLN A 720 -14.02 6.38 9.90
C GLN A 720 -14.33 7.42 8.82
N PRO A 721 -13.43 7.63 7.86
CA PRO A 721 -13.64 8.62 6.82
C PRO A 721 -14.78 8.17 5.91
N THR A 722 -15.61 9.11 5.49
CA THR A 722 -16.68 8.86 4.52
C THR A 722 -16.10 8.60 3.13
N ALA A 723 -16.85 7.89 2.28
CA ALA A 723 -16.44 7.66 0.89
C ALA A 723 -16.21 8.97 0.11
N ALA A 724 -16.93 10.05 0.46
CA ALA A 724 -16.73 11.38 -0.11
C ALA A 724 -15.39 12.00 0.30
N GLN A 725 -14.98 11.89 1.57
CA GLN A 725 -13.66 12.33 2.02
C GLN A 725 -12.54 11.58 1.28
N SER A 726 -12.65 10.24 1.23
CA SER A 726 -11.66 9.40 0.55
C SER A 726 -11.59 9.69 -0.96
N THR A 727 -12.73 9.82 -1.64
CA THR A 727 -12.78 10.15 -3.07
C THR A 727 -12.08 11.49 -3.36
N LEU A 728 -12.30 12.51 -2.52
CA LEU A 728 -11.68 13.82 -2.71
C LEU A 728 -10.18 13.80 -2.34
N ALA A 729 -9.76 13.03 -1.34
CA ALA A 729 -8.33 12.85 -1.03
C ALA A 729 -7.58 12.21 -2.21
N HIS A 730 -8.12 11.11 -2.75
CA HIS A 730 -7.61 10.41 -3.93
C HIS A 730 -7.74 11.22 -5.23
N GLN A 731 -8.52 12.31 -5.25
CA GLN A 731 -8.57 13.26 -6.37
C GLN A 731 -7.51 14.37 -6.26
N LEU A 732 -7.20 14.83 -5.05
CA LEU A 732 -6.32 15.98 -4.82
C LEU A 732 -4.84 15.60 -4.70
N LEU A 733 -4.49 14.59 -3.90
CA LEU A 733 -3.09 14.22 -3.62
C LEU A 733 -2.27 13.69 -4.82
N PRO A 734 -2.85 13.17 -5.91
CA PRO A 734 -2.06 12.86 -7.11
C PRO A 734 -1.50 14.11 -7.84
N SER A 735 -2.02 15.30 -7.55
CA SER A 735 -1.55 16.56 -8.15
C SER A 735 -0.16 16.95 -7.63
N PRO A 736 0.76 17.44 -8.50
CA PRO A 736 2.04 17.98 -8.06
C PRO A 736 1.91 19.27 -7.21
N ASP A 737 0.73 19.88 -7.21
CA ASP A 737 0.46 21.12 -6.49
C ASP A 737 -0.03 20.90 -5.05
N VAL A 738 -0.23 19.66 -4.57
CA VAL A 738 -0.78 19.36 -3.23
C VAL A 738 0.04 18.27 -2.52
N ASP A 739 0.65 18.60 -1.38
CA ASP A 739 1.54 17.68 -0.64
C ASP A 739 0.92 17.13 0.67
N LEU A 740 -0.16 17.73 1.17
CA LEU A 740 -0.78 17.31 2.43
C LEU A 740 -2.24 17.73 2.52
N ILE A 741 -3.10 16.82 2.97
CA ILE A 741 -4.48 17.13 3.39
C ILE A 741 -4.62 16.96 4.89
N VAL A 742 -5.22 17.95 5.56
CA VAL A 742 -5.50 17.94 7.00
C VAL A 742 -6.98 18.21 7.23
N GLY A 743 -7.67 17.26 7.85
CA GLY A 743 -9.11 17.29 8.02
C GLY A 743 -9.61 17.68 9.42
N HIS A 744 -10.80 18.27 9.44
CA HIS A 744 -11.49 18.84 10.60
C HIS A 744 -12.97 18.39 10.61
N HIS A 745 -13.86 19.07 11.36
CA HIS A 745 -15.32 18.88 11.40
C HIS A 745 -15.86 17.59 12.04
N ALA A 746 -15.21 16.44 11.85
CA ALA A 746 -15.72 15.17 12.36
C ALA A 746 -15.89 15.13 13.89
N HIS A 747 -15.31 16.08 14.64
CA HIS A 747 -15.33 16.19 16.11
C HIS A 747 -14.79 14.98 16.88
N VAL A 748 -14.32 13.96 16.16
CA VAL A 748 -13.58 12.80 16.64
C VAL A 748 -12.35 12.62 15.75
N VAL A 749 -11.31 11.98 16.28
CA VAL A 749 -10.14 11.62 15.49
C VAL A 749 -10.55 10.62 14.40
N GLN A 750 -9.97 10.75 13.21
CA GLN A 750 -10.08 9.82 12.08
C GLN A 750 -8.67 9.37 11.65
N PRO A 751 -8.52 8.28 10.86
CA PRO A 751 -7.22 7.73 10.48
C PRO A 751 -6.35 8.66 9.63
N VAL A 752 -5.07 8.30 9.56
CA VAL A 752 -4.10 8.80 8.57
C VAL A 752 -3.96 7.75 7.46
N GLU A 753 -4.01 8.19 6.21
CA GLU A 753 -3.72 7.38 5.01
C GLU A 753 -2.56 8.01 4.25
N ARG A 754 -1.81 7.19 3.52
CA ARG A 754 -0.77 7.63 2.57
C ARG A 754 -1.24 7.30 1.16
N ILE A 755 -1.33 8.31 0.31
CA ILE A 755 -1.81 8.19 -1.07
C ILE A 755 -0.64 8.57 -1.97
N GLY A 756 -0.01 7.55 -2.59
CA GLY A 756 1.27 7.71 -3.26
C GLY A 756 2.39 8.03 -2.25
N ASP A 757 3.02 9.19 -2.39
CA ASP A 757 4.05 9.66 -1.47
C ASP A 757 3.56 10.63 -0.39
N GLU A 758 2.34 11.15 -0.53
CA GLU A 758 1.82 12.22 0.30
C GLU A 758 0.74 11.72 1.29
N TYR A 759 0.43 12.51 2.32
CA TYR A 759 -0.43 12.09 3.44
C TYR A 759 -1.80 12.78 3.42
N VAL A 760 -2.82 12.08 3.88
CA VAL A 760 -4.09 12.66 4.35
C VAL A 760 -4.33 12.29 5.80
N VAL A 761 -4.54 13.31 6.64
CA VAL A 761 -5.06 13.16 8.00
C VAL A 761 -6.55 13.46 7.94
N TYR A 762 -7.43 12.46 8.02
CA TYR A 762 -8.85 12.68 7.70
C TYR A 762 -9.61 13.56 8.70
N GLY A 763 -9.19 13.57 9.96
CA GLY A 763 -9.88 14.28 11.05
C GLY A 763 -9.05 14.29 12.32
N LEU A 764 -8.79 15.47 12.89
CA LEU A 764 -7.97 15.64 14.10
C LEU A 764 -8.76 15.66 15.43
N GLY A 765 -10.08 15.51 15.38
CA GLY A 765 -10.98 15.63 16.53
C GLY A 765 -11.15 17.06 17.05
N ASN A 766 -11.79 17.21 18.21
CA ASN A 766 -11.85 18.49 18.91
C ASN A 766 -10.50 18.77 19.60
N PHE A 767 -9.97 19.97 19.44
CA PHE A 767 -8.78 20.41 20.20
C PHE A 767 -9.15 21.21 21.46
N LEU A 768 -10.12 22.13 21.36
CA LEU A 768 -10.69 22.83 22.50
C LEU A 768 -12.20 22.98 22.31
N SER A 769 -12.99 22.17 23.03
CA SER A 769 -14.44 22.07 22.81
C SER A 769 -15.22 21.77 24.08
N GLY A 770 -16.51 22.11 24.07
CA GLY A 770 -17.46 21.80 25.15
C GLY A 770 -18.16 20.44 25.02
N GLN A 771 -17.84 19.66 23.98
CA GLN A 771 -18.46 18.36 23.71
C GLN A 771 -17.87 17.25 24.60
N LEU A 772 -18.70 16.31 25.05
CA LEU A 772 -18.33 15.29 26.04
C LEU A 772 -18.64 13.87 25.58
N GLY A 773 -17.74 12.93 25.86
CA GLY A 773 -17.90 11.50 25.58
C GLY A 773 -17.96 11.14 24.09
N GLY A 774 -17.93 9.83 23.79
CA GLY A 774 -17.98 9.32 22.42
C GLY A 774 -16.77 9.69 21.57
N GLY A 775 -15.58 9.81 22.17
CA GLY A 775 -14.36 10.24 21.49
C GLY A 775 -14.23 11.76 21.31
N ARG A 776 -15.26 12.56 21.60
CA ARG A 776 -15.28 14.01 21.32
C ARG A 776 -14.38 14.87 22.20
N GLN A 777 -13.74 14.28 23.19
CA GLN A 777 -12.72 14.91 24.02
C GLN A 777 -11.32 14.45 23.63
N ASP A 778 -11.20 13.41 22.79
CA ASP A 778 -9.94 12.93 22.24
C ASP A 778 -9.60 13.77 20.99
N GLY A 779 -8.37 14.24 20.92
CA GLY A 779 -7.81 14.93 19.78
C GLY A 779 -6.35 14.55 19.54
N ALA A 780 -5.70 15.22 18.61
CA ALA A 780 -4.25 15.12 18.43
C ALA A 780 -3.63 16.45 17.98
N VAL A 781 -2.39 16.68 18.39
CA VAL A 781 -1.42 17.45 17.58
C VAL A 781 -0.74 16.43 16.67
N VAL A 782 -0.94 16.52 15.36
CA VAL A 782 -0.18 15.70 14.39
C VAL A 782 1.00 16.52 13.87
N HIS A 783 2.19 15.93 13.97
CA HIS A 783 3.42 16.51 13.47
C HIS A 783 3.82 15.85 12.15
N ILE A 784 4.04 16.66 11.12
CA ILE A 784 4.60 16.22 9.83
C ILE A 784 6.06 16.65 9.78
N THR A 785 6.95 15.68 9.55
CA THR A 785 8.38 15.90 9.34
C THR A 785 8.63 16.18 7.88
N VAL A 786 9.11 17.38 7.56
CA VAL A 786 9.41 17.82 6.21
C VAL A 786 10.92 17.86 5.98
N ALA A 787 11.38 17.18 4.93
CA ALA A 787 12.78 17.22 4.51
C ALA A 787 12.90 17.69 3.06
N GLU A 788 14.03 18.32 2.74
CA GLU A 788 14.39 18.67 1.36
C GLU A 788 14.57 17.38 0.56
N ARG A 789 13.99 17.31 -0.66
CA ARG A 789 14.13 16.12 -1.51
C ARG A 789 15.62 16.04 -1.92
N PRO A 790 16.41 15.00 -1.56
CA PRO A 790 17.87 15.06 -1.70
C PRO A 790 18.38 15.20 -3.15
N LEU A 791 17.53 14.82 -4.11
CA LEU A 791 17.82 14.71 -5.54
C LEU A 791 16.77 15.42 -6.40
N ARG A 792 15.89 16.24 -5.80
CA ARG A 792 14.92 17.08 -6.52
C ARG A 792 14.85 18.47 -5.90
N ASP A 793 14.27 19.38 -6.65
CA ASP A 793 13.84 20.67 -6.13
C ASP A 793 12.60 20.50 -5.24
N GLY A 794 12.50 21.32 -4.19
CA GLY A 794 11.41 21.27 -3.22
C GLY A 794 11.58 20.25 -2.09
N TYR A 795 10.48 20.05 -1.36
CA TYR A 795 10.45 19.32 -0.09
C TYR A 795 9.40 18.19 -0.14
N ALA A 796 9.42 17.29 0.86
CA ALA A 796 8.47 16.19 1.00
C ALA A 796 8.04 16.00 2.46
N ALA A 797 6.80 15.54 2.68
CA ALA A 797 6.42 14.93 3.94
C ALA A 797 7.11 13.56 4.07
N THR A 798 8.09 13.46 4.96
CA THR A 798 8.93 12.25 5.13
C THR A 798 8.54 11.38 6.32
N GLY A 799 7.68 11.89 7.21
CA GLY A 799 7.16 11.14 8.34
C GLY A 799 6.01 11.87 9.04
N VAL A 800 5.21 11.11 9.76
CA VAL A 800 4.08 11.57 10.55
C VAL A 800 4.20 11.02 11.98
N THR A 801 4.00 11.87 12.98
CA THR A 801 3.95 11.47 14.40
C THR A 801 2.80 12.20 15.09
N ALA A 802 2.37 11.76 16.27
CA ALA A 802 1.26 12.41 16.98
C ALA A 802 1.52 12.61 18.47
N ARG A 803 0.94 13.69 19.03
CA ARG A 803 0.67 13.86 20.46
C ARG A 803 -0.84 13.83 20.68
N PRO A 804 -1.40 12.69 21.12
CA PRO A 804 -2.79 12.64 21.54
C PRO A 804 -3.07 13.67 22.63
N THR A 805 -4.22 14.32 22.52
CA THR A 805 -4.69 15.30 23.50
C THR A 805 -6.04 14.89 24.06
N TRP A 806 -6.31 15.33 25.29
CA TRP A 806 -7.60 15.12 25.95
C TRP A 806 -8.12 16.38 26.64
N VAL A 807 -9.34 16.79 26.30
CA VAL A 807 -10.01 17.96 26.90
C VAL A 807 -10.65 17.57 28.23
N ASP A 808 -10.10 18.08 29.34
CA ASP A 808 -10.60 17.86 30.69
C ASP A 808 -11.75 18.82 31.03
N PRO A 809 -12.99 18.33 31.25
CA PRO A 809 -14.14 19.17 31.55
C PRO A 809 -14.09 19.81 32.95
N GLY A 810 -13.15 19.40 33.82
CA GLY A 810 -12.93 20.01 35.12
C GLY A 810 -12.37 21.44 35.07
N GLY A 811 -11.77 21.83 33.95
CA GLY A 811 -11.27 23.19 33.70
C GLY A 811 -11.22 23.59 32.22
N TRP A 812 -11.75 22.76 31.33
CA TRP A 812 -11.62 22.84 29.86
C TRP A 812 -10.16 22.97 29.41
N VAL A 813 -9.27 22.22 30.08
CA VAL A 813 -7.83 22.20 29.79
C VAL A 813 -7.53 21.11 28.76
N VAL A 814 -6.77 21.46 27.72
CA VAL A 814 -6.23 20.52 26.74
C VAL A 814 -4.99 19.87 27.35
N ASN A 815 -5.10 18.61 27.74
CA ASN A 815 -3.96 17.85 28.27
C ASN A 815 -3.20 17.22 27.11
N ASP A 816 -1.87 17.35 27.08
CA ASP A 816 -1.00 16.46 26.32
C ASP A 816 -0.88 15.13 27.09
N THR A 817 -1.29 14.01 26.48
CA THR A 817 -1.26 12.72 27.17
C THR A 817 0.14 12.34 27.61
N ALA A 818 1.17 12.65 26.82
CA ALA A 818 2.56 12.30 27.16
C ALA A 818 3.08 13.10 28.38
N ALA A 819 2.86 14.41 28.41
CA ALA A 819 3.18 15.26 29.56
C ALA A 819 2.40 14.85 30.83
N GLY A 820 1.11 14.58 30.69
CA GLY A 820 0.27 14.15 31.80
C GLY A 820 0.66 12.77 32.35
N LEU A 821 1.01 11.81 31.50
CA LEU A 821 1.42 10.47 31.94
C LEU A 821 2.84 10.42 32.52
N SER A 822 3.76 11.24 32.02
CA SER A 822 5.12 11.36 32.57
C SER A 822 5.16 12.11 33.91
N SER A 823 4.23 13.03 34.16
CA SER A 823 4.17 13.79 35.41
C SER A 823 3.76 12.93 36.63
N PRO A 824 4.57 12.89 37.71
CA PRO A 824 4.20 12.19 38.96
C PRO A 824 3.14 12.93 39.78
N ALA A 825 2.80 14.17 39.42
CA ALA A 825 1.75 14.96 40.07
C ALA A 825 0.35 14.65 39.52
N THR A 826 0.24 13.96 38.37
CA THR A 826 -1.03 13.63 37.73
C THR A 826 -1.85 12.67 38.59
N ALA A 827 -3.05 13.09 38.96
CA ALA A 827 -3.95 12.32 39.79
C ALA A 827 -4.31 10.96 39.14
N PRO A 828 -4.46 9.86 39.91
CA PRO A 828 -4.70 8.52 39.34
C PRO A 828 -5.90 8.40 38.39
N ALA A 829 -6.98 9.15 38.66
CA ALA A 829 -8.16 9.16 37.79
C ALA A 829 -7.89 9.84 36.43
N LEU A 830 -7.18 10.98 36.42
CA LEU A 830 -6.78 11.67 35.19
C LEU A 830 -5.77 10.82 34.41
N ARG A 831 -4.80 10.21 35.09
CA ARG A 831 -3.81 9.29 34.49
C ARG A 831 -4.50 8.14 33.72
N ALA A 832 -5.52 7.52 34.31
CA ALA A 832 -6.25 6.44 33.67
C ALA A 832 -7.02 6.90 32.41
N GLU A 833 -7.58 8.12 32.41
CA GLU A 833 -8.24 8.66 31.22
C GLU A 833 -7.24 9.08 30.14
N LEU A 834 -6.08 9.64 30.50
CA LEU A 834 -5.02 9.95 29.53
C LEU A 834 -4.42 8.69 28.89
N GLU A 835 -4.24 7.60 29.67
CA GLU A 835 -3.87 6.27 29.16
C GLU A 835 -4.91 5.75 28.14
N ALA A 836 -6.20 5.86 28.48
CA ALA A 836 -7.28 5.41 27.62
C ALA A 836 -7.42 6.28 26.35
N SER A 837 -7.32 7.60 26.47
CA SER A 837 -7.36 8.57 25.38
C SER A 837 -6.19 8.34 24.40
N GLN A 838 -4.96 8.24 24.90
CA GLN A 838 -3.78 7.97 24.07
C GLN A 838 -3.94 6.67 23.28
N ALA A 839 -4.45 5.59 23.90
CA ALA A 839 -4.68 4.32 23.23
C ALA A 839 -5.78 4.39 22.17
N ARG A 840 -6.88 5.12 22.43
CA ARG A 840 -7.95 5.35 21.44
C ARG A 840 -7.45 6.15 20.23
N THR A 841 -6.80 7.29 20.48
CA THR A 841 -6.32 8.19 19.42
C THR A 841 -5.30 7.50 18.50
N LEU A 842 -4.26 6.86 19.05
CA LEU A 842 -3.26 6.17 18.23
C LEU A 842 -3.86 4.99 17.45
N GLY A 843 -4.75 4.22 18.08
CA GLY A 843 -5.44 3.11 17.42
C GLY A 843 -6.31 3.54 16.24
N VAL A 844 -6.88 4.75 16.29
CA VAL A 844 -7.63 5.32 15.16
C VAL A 844 -6.70 5.91 14.10
N LEU A 845 -5.70 6.72 14.49
CA LEU A 845 -4.75 7.34 13.54
C LEU A 845 -4.06 6.31 12.65
N GLN A 846 -3.73 5.13 13.19
CA GLN A 846 -3.08 4.04 12.46
C GLN A 846 -4.05 3.13 11.67
N GLY A 847 -5.34 3.45 11.64
CA GLY A 847 -6.40 2.57 11.13
C GLY A 847 -6.35 2.21 9.64
N LEU A 848 -5.58 2.97 8.83
CA LEU A 848 -5.40 2.73 7.38
C LEU A 848 -3.95 2.34 7.02
N GLY A 849 -3.24 1.69 7.95
CA GLY A 849 -1.94 1.05 7.67
C GLY A 849 -0.72 1.97 7.71
N VAL A 850 -0.90 3.26 8.01
CA VAL A 850 0.20 4.20 8.27
C VAL A 850 0.68 4.04 9.73
N GLU A 851 1.98 3.93 9.94
CA GLU A 851 2.56 3.98 11.29
C GLU A 851 2.64 5.43 11.76
N VAL A 852 1.98 5.74 12.89
CA VAL A 852 1.92 7.08 13.49
C VAL A 852 2.44 6.98 14.94
N PRO A 853 3.76 6.97 15.16
CA PRO A 853 4.32 6.86 16.50
C PRO A 853 4.08 8.15 17.31
N LEU A 854 4.25 8.04 18.63
CA LEU A 854 4.23 9.22 19.51
C LEU A 854 5.39 10.17 19.18
N THR A 855 5.10 11.46 19.10
CA THR A 855 6.15 12.49 19.02
C THR A 855 6.97 12.47 20.33
N PRO A 856 8.32 12.43 20.28
CA PRO A 856 9.18 12.31 21.46
C PRO A 856 9.01 13.33 22.61
#